data_AF-A0A914KGC2-F1
#
_entry.id   AF-A0A914KGC2-F1
#
_cell.length_a   1.000
_cell.length_b   1.000
_cell.length_c   1.000
_cell.angle_alpha   90.00
_cell.angle_beta   90.00
_cell.angle_gamma   90.00
#
_symmetry.space_group_name_H-M   'P 1'
#
loop_
_entity.id
_entity.type
_entity.pdbx_description
1 polymer ?
#
loop_
_entity_poly.entity_id
_entity_poly.type
_entity_poly.pdbx_seq_one_letter_code
_entity_poly.pdbx_strand_id
1 'polypeptide(L)'
;MDQQIEKEVQSLINTLGFLENGVYYQEPDCFQNVRDLIRHLRRDDRYFSVRRLCNSHNIVKSDLVPIMKSESTSDELFDASLRLSVNLCQPTLTVFENKIPYDASEWKIYYEIENYLNRTLVAFTDPDIFVQFARKMNKYFDKDWEERQEKERLLVERILVLLRCVFSIGVEGIATSDPSSSDNSIKSRIIAGFFTSGIEKIFSKLAGDSLENEFSPYILAILALIFKNLDPKAIAYEGEADLQQKSKEEFEKEQSNAIQAIKLEEEKQRKANRRSFLSGSVVVKGMNALNTKRDFVMTSSLLTQNNLPPIAVLSRRKKPYVPPKNRRIDDSYTSENFTQGLQELSPSLMISIQKFCLNLLLEGKYNRLIRANRDLAFSGRKTSLKATDFHYFTFATFMLAFSRFSRISCQLFNSTFSIEFFHQITSFLTESFEIMKTDRDNIRKYALSSQYAVSVYREIVAMLSSYNPILPEEKELCSNFCQQLFQIEEYRELAAGILGHLSPGGATRKMLEDLIIANHYFLHLLEKNIREGTLIRIQKRKRQRKQRKELKKKDKDEKKSIEKAVKMKGIANMWMEIAEELSDTLIGEINPNLDVSPINMLLKVDDEQFKEFALLQIQVALRTGRIQDAVGMFRNSRILWPETGTFGNDFDSIEEEMLLLHLIFHEDMQGKAEIYEEEIKKAYGREDEEENLLEEEKGINKFGMSLSDEESEETRKVLEETELDFPQFVLSMAKPTVINW
;
A
#
# COMPACT_ATOMS: atom_id res chain seq x y z
N MET A 1 11.46 -14.85 -40.24
CA MET A 1 12.92 -14.98 -40.20
C MET A 1 13.41 -15.31 -41.61
N ASP A 2 14.51 -14.72 -42.06
CA ASP A 2 15.20 -15.21 -43.25
C ASP A 2 15.81 -16.57 -42.92
N GLN A 3 15.39 -17.62 -43.62
CA GLN A 3 15.89 -19.01 -43.43
C GLN A 3 17.43 -19.12 -43.49
N GLN A 4 18.08 -18.10 -44.05
CA GLN A 4 19.52 -17.98 -44.11
C GLN A 4 20.14 -17.69 -42.73
N ILE A 5 19.55 -16.81 -41.92
CA ILE A 5 20.05 -16.47 -40.58
C ILE A 5 19.94 -17.69 -39.64
N GLU A 6 18.86 -18.46 -39.75
CA GLU A 6 18.69 -19.69 -38.96
C GLU A 6 19.82 -20.70 -39.21
N LYS A 7 20.14 -20.92 -40.49
CA LYS A 7 21.21 -21.83 -40.91
C LYS A 7 22.59 -21.34 -40.48
N GLU A 8 22.83 -20.02 -40.56
CA GLU A 8 24.07 -19.41 -40.08
C GLU A 8 24.24 -19.62 -38.57
N VAL A 9 23.22 -19.30 -37.77
CA VAL A 9 23.27 -19.47 -36.31
C VAL A 9 23.43 -20.94 -35.94
N GLN A 10 22.73 -21.85 -36.62
CA GLN A 10 22.85 -23.29 -36.36
C GLN A 10 24.25 -23.81 -36.70
N SER A 11 24.86 -23.33 -37.78
CA SER A 11 26.25 -23.63 -38.10
C SER A 11 27.18 -23.13 -37.00
N LEU A 12 27.00 -21.90 -36.52
CA LEU A 12 27.82 -21.32 -35.45
C LEU A 12 27.72 -22.11 -34.14
N ILE A 13 26.53 -22.63 -33.79
CA ILE A 13 26.32 -23.46 -32.60
C ILE A 13 27.09 -24.77 -32.71
N ASN A 14 27.03 -25.42 -33.88
CA ASN A 14 27.70 -26.70 -34.09
C ASN A 14 29.23 -26.58 -34.08
N THR A 15 29.77 -25.40 -34.43
CA THR A 15 31.22 -25.14 -34.48
C THR A 15 31.78 -24.52 -33.18
N LEU A 16 31.10 -24.70 -32.05
CA LEU A 16 31.61 -24.25 -30.74
C LEU A 16 32.63 -25.25 -30.18
N GLY A 17 32.32 -26.54 -30.25
CA GLY A 17 33.11 -27.60 -29.65
C GLY A 17 32.27 -28.81 -29.31
N PHE A 18 32.88 -29.75 -28.58
CA PHE A 18 32.19 -30.95 -28.11
C PHE A 18 32.74 -31.41 -26.76
N LEU A 19 31.90 -32.11 -26.00
CA LEU A 19 32.27 -32.68 -24.70
C LEU A 19 32.54 -34.17 -24.86
N GLU A 20 33.78 -34.59 -24.61
CA GLU A 20 34.20 -35.99 -24.65
C GLU A 20 34.87 -36.37 -23.32
N ASN A 21 34.36 -37.42 -22.66
CA ASN A 21 34.87 -37.93 -21.38
C ASN A 21 35.00 -36.88 -20.25
N GLY A 22 34.09 -35.90 -20.21
CA GLY A 22 34.09 -34.84 -19.19
C GLY A 22 35.08 -33.70 -19.45
N VAL A 23 35.80 -33.74 -20.57
CA VAL A 23 36.67 -32.66 -21.05
C VAL A 23 36.01 -32.01 -22.26
N TYR A 24 35.96 -30.68 -22.28
CA TYR A 24 35.41 -29.93 -23.40
C TYR A 24 36.53 -29.57 -24.38
N TYR A 25 36.37 -29.97 -25.64
CA TYR A 25 37.28 -29.67 -26.73
C TYR A 25 36.71 -28.50 -27.55
N GLN A 26 37.43 -27.38 -27.54
CA GLN A 26 37.05 -26.17 -28.26
C GLN A 26 37.47 -26.28 -29.73
N GLU A 27 36.62 -25.85 -30.65
CA GLU A 27 37.02 -25.66 -32.04
C GLU A 27 37.90 -24.40 -32.21
N PRO A 28 38.74 -24.32 -33.26
CA PRO A 28 39.71 -23.23 -33.45
C PRO A 28 39.08 -21.82 -33.41
N ASP A 29 37.87 -21.68 -33.95
CA ASP A 29 37.15 -20.40 -34.06
C ASP A 29 36.10 -20.19 -32.95
N CYS A 30 36.13 -20.99 -31.88
CA CYS A 30 35.14 -20.96 -30.79
C CYS A 30 34.92 -19.54 -30.22
N PHE A 31 35.99 -18.79 -29.97
CA PHE A 31 35.90 -17.41 -29.46
C PHE A 31 35.17 -16.47 -30.43
N GLN A 32 35.45 -16.58 -31.72
CA GLN A 32 34.80 -15.74 -32.73
C GLN A 32 33.33 -16.14 -32.88
N ASN A 33 33.03 -17.44 -32.87
CA ASN A 33 31.68 -17.98 -32.94
C ASN A 33 30.81 -17.49 -31.76
N VAL A 34 31.33 -17.52 -30.53
CA VAL A 34 30.63 -16.96 -29.35
C VAL A 34 30.35 -15.46 -29.53
N ARG A 35 31.31 -14.69 -30.08
CA ARG A 35 31.11 -13.26 -30.35
C ARG A 35 30.06 -13.02 -31.43
N ASP A 36 30.05 -13.83 -32.48
CA ASP A 36 29.06 -13.73 -33.55
C ASP A 36 27.65 -14.07 -33.04
N LEU A 37 27.50 -15.10 -32.20
CA LEU A 37 26.22 -15.38 -31.53
C LEU A 37 25.72 -14.19 -30.69
N ILE A 38 26.61 -13.51 -29.95
CA ILE A 38 26.25 -12.28 -29.23
C ILE A 38 25.80 -11.17 -30.19
N ARG A 39 26.45 -11.03 -31.36
CA ARG A 39 26.06 -10.03 -32.37
C ARG A 39 24.67 -10.34 -32.95
N HIS A 40 24.38 -11.61 -33.24
CA HIS A 40 23.06 -12.04 -33.72
C HIS A 40 21.96 -11.80 -32.68
N LEU A 41 22.19 -12.13 -31.40
CA LEU A 41 21.22 -11.89 -30.32
C LEU A 41 20.90 -10.41 -30.09
N ARG A 42 21.84 -9.50 -30.39
CA ARG A 42 21.57 -8.04 -30.32
C ARG A 42 20.65 -7.54 -31.42
N ARG A 43 20.54 -8.27 -32.53
CA ARG A 43 19.73 -7.94 -33.70
C ARG A 43 18.59 -8.94 -33.89
N ASP A 44 18.17 -9.58 -32.80
CA ASP A 44 17.14 -10.62 -32.85
C ASP A 44 15.80 -10.04 -33.32
N ASP A 45 14.96 -10.90 -33.89
CA ASP A 45 13.66 -10.50 -34.41
C ASP A 45 12.61 -10.39 -33.29
N ARG A 46 11.43 -9.86 -33.63
CA ARG A 46 10.30 -9.70 -32.69
C ARG A 46 9.81 -11.03 -32.10
N TYR A 47 10.17 -12.16 -32.71
CA TYR A 47 9.81 -13.51 -32.28
C TYR A 47 10.95 -14.23 -31.53
N PHE A 48 12.03 -13.51 -31.20
CA PHE A 48 13.19 -13.99 -30.45
C PHE A 48 13.78 -15.27 -31.04
N SER A 49 13.87 -15.32 -32.36
CA SER A 49 14.10 -16.56 -33.09
C SER A 49 15.53 -17.07 -32.94
N VAL A 50 16.53 -16.18 -32.89
CA VAL A 50 17.92 -16.54 -32.58
C VAL A 50 18.02 -17.04 -31.14
N ARG A 51 17.42 -16.33 -30.18
CA ARG A 51 17.37 -16.77 -28.77
C ARG A 51 16.72 -18.13 -28.62
N ARG A 52 15.57 -18.37 -29.26
CA ARG A 52 14.85 -19.65 -29.22
C ARG A 52 15.68 -20.77 -29.82
N LEU A 53 16.43 -20.53 -30.89
CA LEU A 53 17.33 -21.52 -31.48
C LEU A 53 18.49 -21.87 -30.54
N CYS A 54 19.17 -20.87 -29.97
CA CYS A 54 20.22 -21.10 -28.97
C CYS A 54 19.70 -21.87 -27.74
N ASN A 55 18.50 -21.51 -27.29
CA ASN A 55 17.86 -22.11 -26.12
C ASN A 55 17.30 -23.51 -26.40
N SER A 56 16.84 -23.80 -27.63
CA SER A 56 16.36 -25.13 -28.01
C SER A 56 17.50 -26.16 -28.04
N HIS A 57 18.69 -25.74 -28.48
CA HIS A 57 19.94 -26.52 -28.38
C HIS A 57 20.53 -26.55 -26.97
N ASN A 58 20.04 -25.70 -26.05
CA ASN A 58 20.53 -25.55 -24.68
C ASN A 58 22.06 -25.36 -24.60
N ILE A 59 22.57 -24.44 -25.43
CA ILE A 59 24.02 -24.21 -25.59
C ILE A 59 24.71 -23.83 -24.28
N VAL A 60 23.98 -23.27 -23.32
CA VAL A 60 24.48 -22.97 -21.97
C VAL A 60 24.94 -24.26 -21.28
N LYS A 61 24.17 -25.35 -21.39
CA LYS A 61 24.49 -26.64 -20.79
C LYS A 61 25.54 -27.41 -21.58
N SER A 62 25.41 -27.46 -22.92
CA SER A 62 26.28 -28.29 -23.77
C SER A 62 27.68 -27.70 -23.95
N ASP A 63 27.79 -26.37 -24.02
CA ASP A 63 29.01 -25.69 -24.46
C ASP A 63 29.49 -24.65 -23.45
N LEU A 64 28.66 -23.66 -23.10
CA LEU A 64 29.14 -22.47 -22.36
C LEU A 64 29.56 -22.78 -20.93
N VAL A 65 28.79 -23.56 -20.17
CA VAL A 65 29.18 -23.97 -18.81
C VAL A 65 30.44 -24.85 -18.84
N PRO A 66 30.54 -25.89 -19.70
CA PRO A 66 31.78 -26.64 -19.87
C PRO A 66 32.99 -25.76 -20.21
N ILE A 67 32.86 -24.81 -21.14
CA ILE A 67 33.93 -23.84 -21.47
C ILE A 67 34.35 -23.04 -20.24
N MET A 68 33.39 -22.54 -19.45
CA MET A 68 33.66 -21.77 -18.23
C MET A 68 34.23 -22.62 -17.08
N LYS A 69 33.99 -23.94 -17.08
CA LYS A 69 34.54 -24.88 -16.09
C LYS A 69 36.02 -25.19 -16.34
N SER A 70 36.43 -25.30 -17.60
CA SER A 70 37.78 -25.69 -17.98
C SER A 70 38.83 -24.65 -17.57
N GLU A 71 39.84 -25.08 -16.81
CA GLU A 71 40.93 -24.21 -16.34
C GLU A 71 41.87 -23.75 -17.48
N SER A 72 41.88 -24.47 -18.61
CA SER A 72 42.64 -24.15 -19.81
C SER A 72 42.01 -23.05 -20.68
N THR A 73 40.79 -22.60 -20.35
CA THR A 73 40.07 -21.59 -21.11
C THR A 73 40.70 -20.21 -20.92
N SER A 74 40.89 -19.47 -22.02
CA SER A 74 41.42 -18.11 -21.97
C SER A 74 40.44 -17.16 -21.23
N ASP A 75 40.98 -16.15 -20.54
CA ASP A 75 40.16 -15.15 -19.83
C ASP A 75 39.19 -14.42 -20.78
N GLU A 76 39.57 -14.25 -22.06
CA GLU A 76 38.71 -13.63 -23.07
C GLU A 76 37.56 -14.52 -23.50
N LEU A 77 37.80 -15.82 -23.69
CA LEU A 77 36.77 -16.79 -24.01
C LEU A 77 35.83 -17.03 -22.83
N PHE A 78 36.36 -17.03 -21.60
CA PHE A 78 35.55 -17.05 -20.39
C PHE A 78 34.60 -15.84 -20.33
N ASP A 79 35.12 -14.62 -20.53
CA ASP A 79 34.31 -13.40 -20.52
C ASP A 79 33.26 -13.40 -21.64
N ALA A 80 33.61 -13.82 -22.85
CA ALA A 80 32.67 -13.94 -23.96
C ALA A 80 31.55 -14.96 -23.66
N SER A 81 31.92 -16.13 -23.11
CA SER A 81 30.98 -17.19 -22.74
C SER A 81 30.06 -16.76 -21.60
N LEU A 82 30.60 -16.02 -20.62
CA LEU A 82 29.84 -15.43 -19.52
C LEU A 82 28.82 -14.41 -20.05
N ARG A 83 29.22 -13.53 -20.96
CA ARG A 83 28.32 -12.54 -21.58
C ARG A 83 27.19 -13.18 -22.38
N LEU A 84 27.49 -14.24 -23.13
CA LEU A 84 26.48 -14.99 -23.88
C LEU A 84 25.53 -15.71 -22.92
N SER A 85 26.06 -16.34 -21.86
CA SER A 85 25.26 -17.00 -20.82
C SER A 85 24.33 -16.01 -20.10
N VAL A 86 24.83 -14.83 -19.73
CA VAL A 86 24.01 -13.76 -19.13
C VAL A 86 22.86 -13.39 -20.06
N ASN A 87 23.13 -13.21 -21.36
CA ASN A 87 22.09 -12.84 -22.32
C ASN A 87 21.01 -13.94 -22.43
N LEU A 88 21.41 -15.21 -22.56
CA LEU A 88 20.50 -16.33 -22.77
C LEU A 88 19.68 -16.68 -21.52
N CYS A 89 20.25 -16.50 -20.33
CA CYS A 89 19.58 -16.77 -19.05
C CYS A 89 18.70 -15.60 -18.54
N GLN A 90 18.56 -14.50 -19.29
CA GLN A 90 17.68 -13.39 -18.89
C GLN A 90 16.25 -13.89 -18.62
N PRO A 91 15.61 -13.49 -17.51
CA PRO A 91 14.22 -13.86 -17.23
C PRO A 91 13.31 -13.44 -18.37
N THR A 92 12.32 -14.28 -18.70
CA THR A 92 11.45 -14.05 -19.87
C THR A 92 10.76 -12.69 -19.81
N LEU A 93 10.32 -12.25 -18.62
CA LEU A 93 9.77 -10.89 -18.47
C LEU A 93 10.74 -9.80 -18.87
N THR A 94 12.04 -9.94 -18.53
CA THR A 94 13.06 -8.96 -18.91
C THR A 94 13.25 -8.92 -20.43
N VAL A 95 13.20 -10.08 -21.09
CA VAL A 95 13.26 -10.19 -22.56
C VAL A 95 12.08 -9.48 -23.23
N PHE A 96 10.89 -9.54 -22.63
CA PHE A 96 9.70 -8.80 -23.07
C PHE A 96 9.62 -7.37 -22.51
N GLU A 97 10.73 -6.78 -22.06
CA GLU A 97 10.81 -5.41 -21.52
C GLU A 97 9.91 -5.16 -20.29
N ASN A 98 9.58 -6.20 -19.53
CA ASN A 98 8.61 -6.23 -18.44
C ASN A 98 7.17 -5.89 -18.85
N LYS A 99 6.83 -6.14 -20.12
CA LYS A 99 5.46 -6.05 -20.64
C LYS A 99 4.86 -7.45 -20.70
N ILE A 100 3.56 -7.53 -20.46
CA ILE A 100 2.81 -8.77 -20.55
C ILE A 100 2.45 -9.00 -22.03
N PRO A 101 2.58 -10.23 -22.56
CA PRO A 101 2.20 -10.52 -23.94
C PRO A 101 0.73 -10.17 -24.23
N TYR A 102 0.46 -9.62 -25.41
CA TYR A 102 -0.91 -9.23 -25.81
C TYR A 102 -1.59 -10.33 -26.63
N ASP A 103 -0.84 -10.94 -27.57
CA ASP A 103 -1.37 -11.89 -28.54
C ASP A 103 -1.12 -13.35 -28.13
N ALA A 104 -2.00 -14.25 -28.56
CA ALA A 104 -1.85 -15.70 -28.32
C ALA A 104 -0.52 -16.26 -28.87
N SER A 105 0.01 -15.69 -29.96
CA SER A 105 1.31 -16.05 -30.51
C SER A 105 2.46 -15.59 -29.61
N GLU A 106 2.39 -14.38 -29.06
CA GLU A 106 3.40 -13.87 -28.12
C GLU A 106 3.40 -14.67 -26.82
N TRP A 107 2.21 -15.07 -26.34
CA TRP A 107 2.08 -15.99 -25.20
C TRP A 107 2.72 -17.35 -25.46
N LYS A 108 2.53 -17.92 -26.65
CA LYS A 108 3.17 -19.20 -27.01
C LYS A 108 4.69 -19.10 -26.96
N ILE A 109 5.25 -18.00 -27.43
CA ILE A 109 6.69 -17.71 -27.39
C ILE A 109 7.16 -17.51 -25.95
N TYR A 110 6.39 -16.79 -25.14
CA TYR A 110 6.68 -16.58 -23.72
C TYR A 110 6.85 -17.93 -22.99
N TYR A 111 5.86 -18.81 -23.12
CA TYR A 111 5.90 -20.14 -22.48
C TYR A 111 7.02 -21.03 -23.01
N GLU A 112 7.34 -20.91 -24.30
CA GLU A 112 8.43 -21.67 -24.92
C GLU A 112 9.80 -21.23 -24.37
N ILE A 113 10.04 -19.93 -24.25
CA ILE A 113 11.28 -19.39 -23.67
C ILE A 113 11.41 -19.80 -22.20
N GLU A 114 10.34 -19.67 -21.40
CA GLU A 114 10.37 -20.08 -19.99
C GLU A 114 10.69 -21.58 -19.83
N ASN A 115 10.10 -22.43 -20.68
CA ASN A 115 10.39 -23.86 -20.69
C ASN A 115 11.85 -24.16 -21.03
N TYR A 116 12.44 -23.41 -21.96
CA TYR A 116 13.88 -23.58 -22.25
C TYR A 116 14.76 -23.12 -21.10
N LEU A 117 14.45 -21.99 -20.46
CA LEU A 117 15.19 -21.50 -19.29
C LEU A 117 15.18 -22.52 -18.14
N ASN A 118 14.02 -23.14 -17.87
CA ASN A 118 13.91 -24.21 -16.87
C ASN A 118 14.80 -25.42 -17.20
N ARG A 119 14.94 -25.79 -18.49
CA ARG A 119 15.87 -26.86 -18.91
C ARG A 119 17.34 -26.45 -18.78
N THR A 120 17.64 -25.17 -18.96
CA THR A 120 18.99 -24.62 -18.79
C THR A 120 19.45 -24.63 -17.34
N LEU A 121 18.54 -24.53 -16.35
CA LEU A 121 18.89 -24.60 -14.92
C LEU A 121 19.69 -25.84 -14.53
N VAL A 122 19.47 -26.96 -15.23
CA VAL A 122 20.23 -28.21 -14.99
C VAL A 122 21.74 -27.99 -15.14
N ALA A 123 22.18 -27.07 -16.00
CA ALA A 123 23.60 -26.75 -16.20
C ALA A 123 24.25 -26.18 -14.93
N PHE A 124 23.48 -25.51 -14.07
CA PHE A 124 23.95 -24.89 -12.83
C PHE A 124 23.78 -25.81 -11.61
N THR A 125 23.47 -27.10 -11.79
CA THR A 125 23.42 -28.05 -10.66
C THR A 125 24.79 -28.56 -10.25
N ASP A 126 25.80 -28.35 -11.08
CA ASP A 126 27.18 -28.73 -10.83
C ASP A 126 27.87 -27.69 -9.93
N PRO A 127 28.46 -28.07 -8.78
CA PRO A 127 29.11 -27.11 -7.89
C PRO A 127 30.38 -26.47 -8.49
N ASP A 128 31.03 -27.11 -9.46
CA ASP A 128 32.33 -26.66 -9.98
C ASP A 128 32.25 -25.28 -10.66
N ILE A 129 31.14 -24.97 -11.33
CA ILE A 129 30.97 -23.66 -11.98
C ILE A 129 30.94 -22.53 -10.94
N PHE A 130 30.31 -22.77 -9.78
CA PHE A 130 30.31 -21.81 -8.68
C PHE A 130 31.69 -21.68 -8.06
N VAL A 131 32.46 -22.78 -7.96
CA VAL A 131 33.85 -22.72 -7.51
C VAL A 131 34.70 -21.85 -8.45
N GLN A 132 34.51 -21.97 -9.78
CA GLN A 132 35.20 -21.09 -10.73
C GLN A 132 34.78 -19.62 -10.59
N PHE A 133 33.49 -19.35 -10.39
CA PHE A 133 33.02 -18.00 -10.09
C PHE A 133 33.63 -17.44 -8.80
N ALA A 134 33.66 -18.23 -7.73
CA ALA A 134 34.30 -17.85 -6.46
C ALA A 134 35.79 -17.52 -6.65
N ARG A 135 36.51 -18.34 -7.42
CA ARG A 135 37.94 -18.10 -7.75
C ARG A 135 38.14 -16.78 -8.48
N LYS A 136 37.34 -16.51 -9.53
CA LYS A 136 37.44 -15.25 -10.30
C LYS A 136 37.06 -14.02 -9.45
N MET A 137 36.04 -14.13 -8.59
CA MET A 137 35.65 -13.05 -7.68
C MET A 137 36.72 -12.79 -6.60
N ASN A 138 37.27 -13.82 -5.98
CA ASN A 138 38.36 -13.65 -5.00
C ASN A 138 39.60 -13.02 -5.63
N LYS A 139 39.96 -13.39 -6.88
CA LYS A 139 41.06 -12.74 -7.61
C LYS A 139 40.90 -11.21 -7.74
N TYR A 140 39.67 -10.71 -7.74
CA TYR A 140 39.38 -9.27 -7.75
C TYR A 140 39.36 -8.68 -6.33
N PHE A 141 38.67 -9.32 -5.38
CA PHE A 141 38.50 -8.78 -4.03
C PHE A 141 39.73 -8.93 -3.13
N ASP A 142 40.62 -9.87 -3.40
CA ASP A 142 41.90 -10.04 -2.69
C ASP A 142 42.94 -8.97 -3.07
N LYS A 143 42.70 -8.21 -4.15
CA LYS A 143 43.55 -7.07 -4.53
C LYS A 143 43.17 -5.81 -3.76
N ASP A 144 44.16 -4.96 -3.52
CA ASP A 144 43.97 -3.62 -2.99
C ASP A 144 43.16 -2.75 -3.96
N TRP A 145 42.42 -1.78 -3.41
CA TRP A 145 41.47 -0.96 -4.17
C TRP A 145 42.12 -0.18 -5.33
N GLU A 146 43.41 0.18 -5.21
CA GLU A 146 44.18 0.93 -6.21
C GLU A 146 44.59 0.08 -7.43
N GLU A 147 44.76 -1.23 -7.24
CA GLU A 147 45.22 -2.14 -8.30
C GLU A 147 44.07 -2.68 -9.16
N ARG A 148 42.82 -2.41 -8.75
CA ARG A 148 41.62 -2.96 -9.36
C ARG A 148 41.33 -2.31 -10.71
N GLN A 149 41.34 -3.14 -11.74
CA GLN A 149 41.05 -2.72 -13.10
C GLN A 149 39.54 -2.76 -13.37
N GLU A 150 39.03 -1.79 -14.14
CA GLU A 150 37.62 -1.75 -14.52
C GLU A 150 37.18 -3.01 -15.29
N LYS A 151 38.07 -3.59 -16.12
CA LYS A 151 37.80 -4.85 -16.84
C LYS A 151 37.49 -6.00 -15.88
N GLU A 152 38.19 -6.09 -14.75
CA GLU A 152 37.97 -7.13 -13.74
C GLU A 152 36.70 -6.85 -12.93
N ARG A 153 36.42 -5.58 -12.62
CA ARG A 153 35.16 -5.15 -12.01
C ARG A 153 33.95 -5.57 -12.84
N LEU A 154 33.97 -5.30 -14.15
CA LEU A 154 32.90 -5.68 -15.08
C LEU A 154 32.72 -7.20 -15.18
N LEU A 155 33.80 -7.97 -15.02
CA LEU A 155 33.73 -9.44 -14.99
C LEU A 155 32.99 -9.91 -13.74
N VAL A 156 33.30 -9.35 -12.56
CA VAL A 156 32.59 -9.66 -11.31
C VAL A 156 31.11 -9.26 -11.39
N GLU A 157 30.82 -8.07 -11.92
CA GLU A 157 29.44 -7.62 -12.13
C GLU A 157 28.66 -8.59 -13.03
N ARG A 158 29.27 -9.08 -14.12
CA ARG A 158 28.64 -10.07 -15.02
C ARG A 158 28.40 -11.41 -14.33
N ILE A 159 29.31 -11.86 -13.45
CA ILE A 159 29.09 -13.07 -12.63
C ILE A 159 27.87 -12.87 -11.74
N LEU A 160 27.77 -11.73 -11.04
CA LEU A 160 26.62 -11.42 -10.19
C LEU A 160 25.32 -11.33 -10.98
N VAL A 161 25.34 -10.71 -12.17
CA VAL A 161 24.17 -10.66 -13.07
C VAL A 161 23.76 -12.06 -13.51
N LEU A 162 24.72 -12.94 -13.85
CA LEU A 162 24.41 -14.33 -14.23
C LEU A 162 23.78 -15.07 -13.05
N LEU A 163 24.36 -14.99 -11.85
CA LEU A 163 23.80 -15.59 -10.64
C LEU A 163 22.37 -15.11 -10.38
N ARG A 164 22.12 -13.79 -10.48
CA ARG A 164 20.79 -13.21 -10.36
C ARG A 164 19.82 -13.76 -11.41
N CYS A 165 20.26 -13.90 -12.65
CA CYS A 165 19.44 -14.51 -13.71
C CYS A 165 19.09 -15.96 -13.40
N VAL A 166 20.07 -16.78 -12.99
CA VAL A 166 19.86 -18.20 -12.65
C VAL A 166 18.85 -18.36 -11.52
N PHE A 167 18.97 -17.60 -10.43
CA PHE A 167 18.02 -17.67 -9.31
C PHE A 167 16.64 -17.05 -9.61
N SER A 168 16.54 -16.20 -10.64
CA SER A 168 15.30 -15.56 -11.05
C SER A 168 14.40 -16.46 -11.92
N ILE A 169 14.98 -17.44 -12.64
CA ILE A 169 14.23 -18.35 -13.52
C ILE A 169 13.16 -19.12 -12.72
N GLY A 170 11.91 -19.05 -13.20
CA GLY A 170 10.75 -19.63 -12.53
C GLY A 170 10.39 -18.99 -11.19
N VAL A 171 10.95 -17.81 -10.87
CA VAL A 171 10.67 -17.02 -9.66
C VAL A 171 10.13 -15.64 -10.02
N GLU A 172 10.71 -15.00 -11.03
CA GLU A 172 10.23 -13.75 -11.64
C GLU A 172 9.57 -14.07 -12.99
N GLY A 173 8.24 -14.09 -13.03
CA GLY A 173 7.55 -14.56 -14.22
C GLY A 173 6.05 -14.71 -14.02
N ILE A 174 5.35 -14.88 -15.13
CA ILE A 174 3.99 -15.42 -15.15
C ILE A 174 4.12 -16.91 -14.84
N ALA A 175 3.43 -17.45 -13.84
CA ALA A 175 3.52 -18.87 -13.54
C ALA A 175 3.02 -19.67 -14.76
N THR A 176 3.88 -20.54 -15.31
CA THR A 176 3.61 -21.24 -16.56
C THR A 176 3.02 -22.64 -16.35
N SER A 177 3.08 -23.16 -15.13
CA SER A 177 2.53 -24.46 -14.71
C SER A 177 2.82 -24.70 -13.23
N ASP A 178 2.02 -25.55 -12.57
CA ASP A 178 2.35 -26.10 -11.25
C ASP A 178 3.79 -26.62 -11.26
N PRO A 179 4.68 -26.12 -10.37
CA PRO A 179 6.06 -26.58 -10.33
C PRO A 179 6.07 -28.09 -10.10
N SER A 180 6.65 -28.83 -11.03
CA SER A 180 6.85 -30.25 -10.85
C SER A 180 7.82 -30.46 -9.67
N SER A 181 7.69 -31.57 -8.94
CA SER A 181 8.61 -31.88 -7.83
C SER A 181 10.08 -31.91 -8.27
N SER A 182 10.34 -32.21 -9.55
CA SER A 182 11.66 -32.13 -10.16
C SER A 182 12.26 -30.72 -10.19
N ASP A 183 11.46 -29.67 -10.38
CA ASP A 183 11.96 -28.29 -10.48
C ASP A 183 12.45 -27.77 -9.12
N ASN A 184 11.73 -28.11 -8.05
CA ASN A 184 12.13 -27.80 -6.68
C ASN A 184 13.43 -28.52 -6.28
N SER A 185 13.62 -29.76 -6.71
CA SER A 185 14.87 -30.50 -6.50
C SER A 185 16.06 -29.87 -7.23
N ILE A 186 15.87 -29.40 -8.46
CA ILE A 186 16.92 -28.71 -9.23
C ILE A 186 17.34 -27.43 -8.51
N LYS A 187 16.39 -26.57 -8.14
CA LYS A 187 16.67 -25.33 -7.40
C LYS A 187 17.41 -25.62 -6.08
N SER A 188 17.10 -26.74 -5.40
CA SER A 188 17.68 -27.08 -4.10
C SER A 188 19.15 -27.46 -4.26
N ARG A 189 19.48 -28.19 -5.35
CA ARG A 189 20.87 -28.48 -5.72
C ARG A 189 21.66 -27.25 -6.13
N ILE A 190 21.03 -26.29 -6.82
CA ILE A 190 21.68 -25.00 -7.18
C ILE A 190 22.01 -24.21 -5.91
N ILE A 191 21.08 -24.11 -4.96
CA ILE A 191 21.33 -23.49 -3.64
C ILE A 191 22.45 -24.23 -2.91
N ALA A 192 22.45 -25.57 -2.92
CA ALA A 192 23.53 -26.36 -2.34
C ALA A 192 24.89 -26.00 -2.97
N GLY A 193 24.97 -25.93 -4.30
CA GLY A 193 26.18 -25.53 -5.03
C GLY A 193 26.69 -24.14 -4.65
N PHE A 194 25.78 -23.18 -4.44
CA PHE A 194 26.13 -21.85 -3.96
C PHE A 194 26.80 -21.90 -2.58
N PHE A 195 26.22 -22.62 -1.61
CA PHE A 195 26.75 -22.71 -0.24
C PHE A 195 27.96 -23.65 -0.08
N THR A 196 28.19 -24.60 -1.00
CA THR A 196 29.38 -25.45 -0.98
C THR A 196 30.59 -24.82 -1.67
N SER A 197 30.35 -23.91 -2.62
CA SER A 197 31.40 -23.27 -3.43
C SER A 197 32.24 -22.21 -2.71
N GLY A 198 31.76 -21.67 -1.57
CA GLY A 198 32.42 -20.58 -0.85
C GLY A 198 31.98 -19.18 -1.30
N ILE A 199 31.07 -19.04 -2.27
CA ILE A 199 30.52 -17.74 -2.68
C ILE A 199 29.78 -17.07 -1.52
N GLU A 200 29.15 -17.84 -0.63
CA GLU A 200 28.45 -17.34 0.55
C GLU A 200 29.39 -16.53 1.47
N LYS A 201 30.66 -16.94 1.58
CA LYS A 201 31.67 -16.19 2.37
C LYS A 201 32.03 -14.88 1.72
N ILE A 202 32.13 -14.85 0.38
CA ILE A 202 32.37 -13.62 -0.39
C ILE A 202 31.21 -12.66 -0.16
N PHE A 203 29.97 -13.13 -0.29
CA PHE A 203 28.77 -12.31 -0.10
C PHE A 203 28.69 -11.77 1.33
N SER A 204 29.04 -12.59 2.32
CA SER A 204 29.15 -12.13 3.71
C SER A 204 30.21 -11.04 3.88
N LYS A 205 31.41 -11.16 3.28
CA LYS A 205 32.43 -10.10 3.33
C LYS A 205 31.91 -8.80 2.69
N LEU A 206 31.34 -8.89 1.50
CA LEU A 206 30.86 -7.73 0.75
C LEU A 206 29.68 -7.02 1.43
N ALA A 207 28.76 -7.76 2.05
CA ALA A 207 27.67 -7.15 2.84
C ALA A 207 28.19 -6.33 4.03
N GLY A 208 29.40 -6.64 4.50
CA GLY A 208 30.07 -5.94 5.59
C GLY A 208 30.97 -4.78 5.15
N ASP A 209 31.27 -4.59 3.87
CA ASP A 209 32.22 -3.58 3.40
C ASP A 209 31.50 -2.35 2.85
N SER A 210 31.90 -1.15 3.29
CA SER A 210 31.34 0.11 2.80
C SER A 210 31.92 0.54 1.46
N LEU A 211 33.12 0.06 1.12
CA LEU A 211 33.77 0.41 -0.15
C LEU A 211 33.09 -0.30 -1.34
N GLU A 212 32.46 -1.44 -1.09
CA GLU A 212 31.84 -2.30 -2.10
C GLU A 212 30.33 -2.06 -2.27
N ASN A 213 29.83 -0.88 -1.88
CA ASN A 213 28.41 -0.55 -1.94
C ASN A 213 27.81 -0.66 -3.36
N GLU A 214 28.62 -0.54 -4.42
CA GLU A 214 28.18 -0.74 -5.81
C GLU A 214 27.63 -2.16 -6.06
N PHE A 215 28.16 -3.18 -5.36
CA PHE A 215 27.73 -4.57 -5.49
C PHE A 215 26.56 -4.94 -4.57
N SER A 216 26.28 -4.09 -3.59
CA SER A 216 25.22 -4.28 -2.58
C SER A 216 23.84 -4.62 -3.17
N PRO A 217 23.37 -3.96 -4.26
CA PRO A 217 22.07 -4.28 -4.86
C PRO A 217 22.02 -5.67 -5.50
N TYR A 218 23.13 -6.13 -6.09
CA TYR A 218 23.22 -7.46 -6.68
C TYR A 218 23.20 -8.54 -5.60
N ILE A 219 23.94 -8.34 -4.50
CA ILE A 219 23.99 -9.26 -3.36
C ILE A 219 22.60 -9.40 -2.75
N LEU A 220 21.93 -8.27 -2.48
CA LEU A 220 20.58 -8.25 -1.94
C LEU A 220 19.60 -8.99 -2.86
N ALA A 221 19.66 -8.75 -4.17
CA ALA A 221 18.79 -9.39 -5.14
C ALA A 221 18.95 -10.92 -5.17
N ILE A 222 20.21 -11.40 -5.21
CA ILE A 222 20.51 -12.83 -5.23
C ILE A 222 20.06 -13.49 -3.92
N LEU A 223 20.38 -12.91 -2.77
CA LEU A 223 19.94 -13.43 -1.48
C LEU A 223 18.41 -13.46 -1.39
N ALA A 224 17.73 -12.38 -1.78
CA ALA A 224 16.27 -12.34 -1.81
C ALA A 224 15.65 -13.46 -2.65
N LEU A 225 16.23 -13.75 -3.82
CA LEU A 225 15.77 -14.84 -4.69
C LEU A 225 16.03 -16.23 -4.10
N ILE A 226 17.17 -16.43 -3.45
CA ILE A 226 17.49 -17.68 -2.73
C ILE A 226 16.50 -17.91 -1.59
N PHE A 227 16.22 -16.87 -0.79
CA PHE A 227 15.40 -16.98 0.42
C PHE A 227 13.89 -16.96 0.18
N LYS A 228 13.41 -16.48 -0.96
CA LYS A 228 11.97 -16.31 -1.26
C LYS A 228 11.14 -17.57 -1.01
N ASN A 229 11.67 -18.73 -1.40
CA ASN A 229 10.96 -20.02 -1.39
C ASN A 229 11.36 -20.91 -0.21
N LEU A 230 12.15 -20.38 0.73
CA LEU A 230 12.58 -21.10 1.91
C LEU A 230 11.64 -20.80 3.08
N ASP A 231 11.36 -21.84 3.87
CA ASP A 231 10.61 -21.66 5.11
C ASP A 231 11.55 -21.14 6.22
N PRO A 232 11.35 -19.91 6.74
CA PRO A 232 12.15 -19.40 7.84
C PRO A 232 12.03 -20.27 9.09
N LYS A 233 10.86 -20.89 9.32
CA LYS A 233 10.61 -21.75 10.49
C LYS A 233 11.46 -23.02 10.41
N ALA A 234 11.55 -23.64 9.25
CA ALA A 234 12.36 -24.85 9.04
C ALA A 234 13.87 -24.59 9.19
N ILE A 235 14.36 -23.38 8.88
CA ILE A 235 15.79 -23.04 8.97
C ILE A 235 16.17 -22.60 10.40
N ALA A 236 15.26 -21.96 11.13
CA ALA A 236 15.53 -21.41 12.45
C ALA A 236 15.69 -22.46 13.57
N TYR A 237 15.71 -23.77 13.25
CA TYR A 237 15.73 -24.86 14.23
C TYR A 237 16.78 -24.65 15.34
N GLU A 238 16.29 -24.46 16.55
CA GLU A 238 17.02 -24.46 17.81
C GLU A 238 16.57 -25.69 18.63
N GLY A 239 17.48 -26.30 19.39
CA GLY A 239 17.32 -27.61 20.02
C GLY A 239 16.29 -27.70 21.16
N GLU A 240 15.95 -28.95 21.47
CA GLU A 240 15.23 -29.52 22.64
C GLU A 240 13.80 -29.05 22.97
N ALA A 241 13.45 -27.77 22.85
CA ALA A 241 12.10 -27.29 23.19
C ALA A 241 11.00 -27.80 22.23
N ASP A 242 11.39 -28.18 21.01
CA ASP A 242 10.49 -28.64 19.95
C ASP A 242 10.37 -30.16 19.83
N LEU A 243 11.02 -30.98 20.66
CA LEU A 243 10.62 -32.40 20.75
C LEU A 243 9.17 -32.52 21.24
N GLN A 244 8.73 -31.58 22.07
CA GLN A 244 7.33 -31.47 22.52
C GLN A 244 6.42 -30.76 21.51
N GLN A 245 6.97 -29.95 20.60
CA GLN A 245 6.19 -29.34 19.51
C GLN A 245 6.07 -30.27 18.32
N LYS A 246 7.09 -31.06 17.96
CA LYS A 246 6.99 -32.14 16.97
C LYS A 246 5.98 -33.18 17.39
N SER A 247 5.94 -33.56 18.67
CA SER A 247 4.87 -34.46 19.16
C SER A 247 3.49 -33.81 19.11
N LYS A 248 3.38 -32.48 19.31
CA LYS A 248 2.12 -31.75 19.13
C LYS A 248 1.74 -31.55 17.67
N GLU A 249 2.69 -31.30 16.77
CA GLU A 249 2.46 -31.12 15.34
C GLU A 249 2.19 -32.47 14.64
N GLU A 250 2.83 -33.55 15.07
CA GLU A 250 2.46 -34.92 14.68
C GLU A 250 1.06 -35.24 15.19
N PHE A 251 0.73 -34.90 16.45
CA PHE A 251 -0.62 -35.05 16.98
C PHE A 251 -1.65 -34.17 16.26
N GLU A 252 -1.34 -32.93 15.91
CA GLU A 252 -2.21 -32.01 15.16
C GLU A 252 -2.36 -32.44 13.70
N LYS A 253 -1.31 -32.96 13.06
CA LYS A 253 -1.37 -33.57 11.72
C LYS A 253 -2.23 -34.82 11.76
N GLU A 254 -2.06 -35.68 12.75
CA GLU A 254 -2.86 -36.87 12.95
C GLU A 254 -4.32 -36.52 13.26
N GLN A 255 -4.56 -35.47 14.05
CA GLN A 255 -5.90 -34.94 14.33
C GLN A 255 -6.52 -34.30 13.08
N SER A 256 -5.75 -33.59 12.25
CA SER A 256 -6.22 -33.00 10.99
C SER A 256 -6.51 -34.08 9.94
N ASN A 257 -5.69 -35.13 9.87
CA ASN A 257 -5.90 -36.30 9.03
C ASN A 257 -7.10 -37.11 9.51
N ALA A 258 -7.30 -37.24 10.82
CA ALA A 258 -8.49 -37.84 11.40
C ALA A 258 -9.74 -37.00 11.07
N ILE A 259 -9.68 -35.68 11.19
CA ILE A 259 -10.79 -34.78 10.81
C ILE A 259 -11.06 -34.86 9.30
N GLN A 260 -10.03 -34.95 8.46
CA GLN A 260 -10.19 -35.13 7.01
C GLN A 260 -10.75 -36.52 6.67
N ALA A 261 -10.30 -37.57 7.35
CA ALA A 261 -10.82 -38.92 7.20
C ALA A 261 -12.28 -38.99 7.64
N ILE A 262 -12.64 -38.36 8.77
CA ILE A 262 -14.03 -38.22 9.24
C ILE A 262 -14.85 -37.41 8.23
N LYS A 263 -14.34 -36.30 7.70
CA LYS A 263 -15.04 -35.52 6.65
C LYS A 263 -15.23 -36.32 5.36
N LEU A 264 -14.24 -37.12 4.97
CA LEU A 264 -14.28 -37.96 3.77
C LEU A 264 -15.18 -39.19 3.97
N GLU A 265 -15.23 -39.74 5.18
CA GLU A 265 -16.19 -40.76 5.61
C GLU A 265 -17.59 -40.18 5.71
N GLU A 266 -17.78 -38.99 6.25
CA GLU A 266 -19.05 -38.25 6.23
C GLU A 266 -19.48 -37.99 4.78
N GLU A 267 -18.58 -37.58 3.88
CA GLU A 267 -18.89 -37.43 2.45
C GLU A 267 -19.23 -38.75 1.77
N LYS A 268 -18.56 -39.86 2.13
CA LYS A 268 -18.87 -41.21 1.63
C LYS A 268 -20.21 -41.71 2.17
N GLN A 269 -20.52 -41.48 3.45
CA GLN A 269 -21.81 -41.80 4.07
C GLN A 269 -22.93 -40.91 3.51
N ARG A 270 -22.65 -39.64 3.18
CA ARG A 270 -23.57 -38.74 2.45
C ARG A 270 -23.85 -39.22 1.02
N LYS A 271 -22.89 -39.87 0.36
CA LYS A 271 -23.05 -40.46 -0.99
C LYS A 271 -23.70 -41.84 -0.97
N ALA A 272 -23.56 -42.57 0.13
CA ALA A 272 -24.04 -43.94 0.29
C ALA A 272 -25.26 -44.01 1.21
N ASN A 273 -26.39 -43.43 0.78
CA ASN A 273 -27.71 -43.97 1.15
C ASN A 273 -28.81 -43.43 0.21
N ARG A 274 -29.32 -44.35 -0.62
CA ARG A 274 -30.47 -44.26 -1.56
C ARG A 274 -30.15 -43.82 -2.99
N ARG A 275 -30.48 -44.71 -3.93
CA ARG A 275 -30.53 -44.45 -5.38
C ARG A 275 -31.42 -43.22 -5.62
N SER A 276 -30.90 -42.23 -6.34
CA SER A 276 -31.52 -40.91 -6.62
C SER A 276 -32.91 -40.94 -7.29
N PHE A 277 -33.40 -42.11 -7.71
CA PHE A 277 -34.67 -42.28 -8.41
C PHE A 277 -35.90 -42.47 -7.50
N LEU A 278 -35.71 -42.67 -6.19
CA LEU A 278 -36.80 -42.97 -5.24
C LEU A 278 -36.95 -41.91 -4.13
N SER A 279 -36.78 -40.65 -4.50
CA SER A 279 -36.94 -39.51 -3.59
C SER A 279 -38.29 -38.84 -3.83
N GLY A 280 -39.09 -38.64 -2.79
CA GLY A 280 -40.38 -37.94 -2.86
C GLY A 280 -40.25 -36.52 -3.45
N SER A 281 -41.32 -35.99 -4.04
CA SER A 281 -41.36 -34.62 -4.57
C SER A 281 -41.93 -33.66 -3.54
N VAL A 282 -41.30 -32.50 -3.36
CA VAL A 282 -41.78 -31.39 -2.53
C VAL A 282 -42.13 -30.22 -3.45
N VAL A 283 -43.32 -29.65 -3.23
CA VAL A 283 -43.83 -28.54 -4.02
C VAL A 283 -43.58 -27.24 -3.26
N VAL A 284 -42.78 -26.34 -3.84
CA VAL A 284 -42.53 -24.99 -3.32
C VAL A 284 -43.51 -24.03 -3.98
N LYS A 285 -44.43 -23.48 -3.17
CA LYS A 285 -45.42 -22.49 -3.60
C LYS A 285 -44.82 -21.08 -3.59
N GLY A 286 -45.18 -20.24 -4.58
CA GLY A 286 -44.76 -18.84 -4.65
C GLY A 286 -43.52 -18.57 -5.52
N MET A 287 -43.06 -19.55 -6.29
CA MET A 287 -42.01 -19.39 -7.30
C MET A 287 -42.56 -19.64 -8.71
N ASN A 288 -42.39 -18.67 -9.61
CA ASN A 288 -42.87 -18.81 -10.99
C ASN A 288 -42.20 -19.99 -11.71
N ALA A 289 -42.99 -21.01 -12.04
CA ALA A 289 -42.61 -22.16 -12.84
C ALA A 289 -43.48 -22.26 -14.10
N LEU A 290 -43.03 -23.00 -15.09
CA LEU A 290 -43.72 -23.20 -16.38
C LEU A 290 -45.00 -24.05 -16.30
N ASN A 291 -45.49 -24.38 -15.10
CA ASN A 291 -46.68 -25.20 -14.88
C ASN A 291 -47.94 -24.32 -14.73
N THR A 292 -49.11 -24.85 -15.08
CA THR A 292 -50.43 -24.16 -15.01
C THR A 292 -50.76 -23.59 -13.63
N LYS A 293 -50.24 -24.19 -12.55
CA LYS A 293 -50.42 -23.72 -11.16
C LYS A 293 -49.29 -22.85 -10.62
N ARG A 294 -48.24 -22.55 -11.42
CA ARG A 294 -47.02 -21.80 -11.02
C ARG A 294 -46.35 -22.32 -9.74
N ASP A 295 -46.33 -23.64 -9.56
CA ASP A 295 -45.69 -24.29 -8.43
C ASP A 295 -44.37 -24.96 -8.87
N PHE A 296 -43.29 -24.76 -8.11
CA PHE A 296 -41.97 -25.34 -8.42
C PHE A 296 -41.79 -26.68 -7.71
N VAL A 297 -41.60 -27.77 -8.47
CA VAL A 297 -41.43 -29.12 -7.93
C VAL A 297 -39.94 -29.43 -7.77
N MET A 298 -39.51 -29.75 -6.55
CA MET A 298 -38.14 -30.16 -6.22
C MET A 298 -38.13 -31.58 -5.65
N THR A 299 -37.06 -32.34 -5.88
CA THR A 299 -36.84 -33.65 -5.25
C THR A 299 -36.43 -33.49 -3.79
N SER A 300 -37.07 -34.25 -2.89
CA SER A 300 -36.90 -34.16 -1.43
C SER A 300 -35.47 -34.45 -0.97
N SER A 301 -34.72 -35.26 -1.71
CA SER A 301 -33.32 -35.62 -1.46
C SER A 301 -32.40 -34.39 -1.41
N LEU A 302 -32.76 -33.29 -2.06
CA LEU A 302 -31.95 -32.06 -2.05
C LEU A 302 -32.22 -31.17 -0.83
N LEU A 303 -33.41 -31.31 -0.21
CA LEU A 303 -33.82 -30.56 0.98
C LEU A 303 -33.29 -31.23 2.26
N THR A 304 -33.32 -32.57 2.31
CA THR A 304 -32.83 -33.34 3.46
C THR A 304 -31.30 -33.34 3.58
N GLN A 305 -30.58 -33.12 2.48
CA GLN A 305 -29.10 -33.21 2.46
C GLN A 305 -28.39 -32.10 3.27
N ASN A 306 -29.04 -30.97 3.57
CA ASN A 306 -28.33 -29.82 4.16
C ASN A 306 -29.09 -29.00 5.22
N ASN A 307 -30.33 -29.35 5.61
CA ASN A 307 -31.19 -28.45 6.43
C ASN A 307 -31.31 -27.02 5.85
N LEU A 308 -31.05 -26.87 4.55
CA LEU A 308 -31.04 -25.58 3.88
C LEU A 308 -32.44 -25.30 3.31
N PRO A 309 -32.94 -24.06 3.42
CA PRO A 309 -34.21 -23.70 2.79
C PRO A 309 -34.14 -23.94 1.27
N PRO A 310 -35.26 -24.30 0.62
CA PRO A 310 -35.31 -24.57 -0.83
C PRO A 310 -34.65 -23.49 -1.70
N ILE A 311 -34.73 -22.22 -1.26
CA ILE A 311 -34.11 -21.05 -1.88
C ILE A 311 -32.56 -21.15 -1.94
N ALA A 312 -31.90 -21.67 -0.92
CA ALA A 312 -30.44 -21.77 -0.89
C ALA A 312 -29.91 -22.84 -1.88
N VAL A 313 -30.66 -23.94 -2.05
CA VAL A 313 -30.35 -24.98 -3.05
C VAL A 313 -30.47 -24.44 -4.47
N LEU A 314 -31.47 -23.60 -4.73
CA LEU A 314 -31.67 -22.94 -6.02
C LEU A 314 -30.61 -21.85 -6.28
N SER A 315 -30.19 -21.14 -5.24
CA SER A 315 -29.13 -20.12 -5.31
C SER A 315 -27.78 -20.74 -5.67
N ARG A 316 -27.49 -21.96 -5.20
CA ARG A 316 -26.29 -22.72 -5.62
C ARG A 316 -26.31 -23.16 -7.09
N ARG A 317 -27.48 -23.25 -7.72
CA ARG A 317 -27.60 -23.57 -9.16
C ARG A 317 -27.40 -22.35 -10.05
N LYS A 318 -27.55 -21.13 -9.51
CA LYS A 318 -27.09 -19.93 -10.22
C LYS A 318 -25.57 -20.00 -10.26
N LYS A 319 -24.99 -19.99 -11.46
CA LYS A 319 -23.53 -19.81 -11.58
C LYS A 319 -23.17 -18.56 -10.76
N PRO A 320 -22.21 -18.65 -9.81
CA PRO A 320 -21.78 -17.47 -9.08
C PRO A 320 -21.40 -16.39 -10.11
N TYR A 321 -21.72 -15.13 -9.82
CA TYR A 321 -21.33 -14.05 -10.69
C TYR A 321 -19.80 -14.05 -10.79
N VAL A 322 -19.30 -14.45 -11.96
CA VAL A 322 -17.88 -14.46 -12.29
C VAL A 322 -17.62 -13.12 -12.96
N PRO A 323 -16.94 -12.15 -12.30
CA PRO A 323 -16.55 -10.93 -12.98
C PRO A 323 -15.77 -11.26 -14.26
N PRO A 324 -15.98 -10.52 -15.36
CA PRO A 324 -15.36 -10.81 -16.65
C PRO A 324 -13.84 -10.90 -16.52
N LYS A 325 -13.20 -11.83 -17.25
CA LYS A 325 -11.76 -12.14 -17.15
C LYS A 325 -10.85 -10.90 -17.14
N ASN A 326 -11.19 -9.86 -17.91
CA ASN A 326 -10.42 -8.62 -18.01
C ASN A 326 -10.44 -7.74 -16.74
N ARG A 327 -11.34 -8.02 -15.78
CA ARG A 327 -11.45 -7.32 -14.49
C ARG A 327 -10.90 -8.15 -13.31
N ARG A 328 -10.40 -9.36 -13.58
CA ARG A 328 -9.72 -10.18 -12.59
C ARG A 328 -8.23 -9.88 -12.67
N ILE A 329 -7.57 -9.77 -11.53
CA ILE A 329 -6.16 -10.07 -11.49
C ILE A 329 -6.05 -11.55 -11.82
N ASP A 330 -5.28 -11.89 -12.84
CA ASP A 330 -5.11 -13.28 -13.24
C ASP A 330 -4.43 -14.02 -12.07
N ASP A 331 -5.08 -15.08 -11.55
CA ASP A 331 -4.59 -15.87 -10.41
C ASP A 331 -3.17 -16.43 -10.70
N SER A 332 -2.86 -16.62 -12.00
CA SER A 332 -1.57 -17.07 -12.55
C SER A 332 -0.35 -16.22 -12.12
N TYR A 333 -0.54 -14.97 -11.70
CA TYR A 333 0.57 -14.07 -11.33
C TYR A 333 0.72 -13.87 -9.82
N THR A 334 -0.34 -14.07 -9.05
CA THR A 334 -0.45 -13.47 -7.70
C THR A 334 -0.72 -14.43 -6.57
N SER A 335 -1.40 -15.57 -6.81
CA SER A 335 -1.57 -16.61 -5.79
C SER A 335 -0.43 -17.63 -5.81
N GLU A 336 0.06 -18.00 -6.98
CA GLU A 336 0.93 -19.17 -7.15
C GLU A 336 2.42 -18.89 -6.97
N ASN A 337 2.86 -17.64 -7.14
CA ASN A 337 4.26 -17.22 -6.93
C ASN A 337 4.74 -17.30 -5.47
N PHE A 338 3.83 -17.56 -4.53
CA PHE A 338 4.12 -17.66 -3.10
C PHE A 338 3.62 -18.95 -2.45
N THR A 339 2.74 -19.70 -3.11
CA THR A 339 2.41 -21.09 -2.75
C THR A 339 3.27 -22.09 -3.52
N GLN A 340 4.34 -21.64 -4.21
CA GLN A 340 5.40 -22.53 -4.69
C GLN A 340 5.80 -23.39 -3.50
N GLY A 341 5.50 -24.69 -3.57
CA GLY A 341 5.63 -25.61 -2.45
C GLY A 341 6.98 -25.43 -1.78
N LEU A 342 6.96 -25.22 -0.45
CA LEU A 342 8.14 -25.02 0.36
C LEU A 342 9.25 -25.97 -0.10
N GLN A 343 10.39 -25.39 -0.44
CA GLN A 343 11.46 -26.18 -0.99
C GLN A 343 12.02 -27.11 0.06
N GLU A 344 11.90 -28.43 -0.14
CA GLU A 344 12.50 -29.42 0.74
C GLU A 344 14.03 -29.34 0.62
N LEU A 345 14.67 -28.80 1.65
CA LEU A 345 16.11 -28.66 1.76
C LEU A 345 16.71 -29.85 2.53
N SER A 346 17.90 -30.27 2.12
CA SER A 346 18.70 -31.22 2.90
C SER A 346 19.05 -30.63 4.28
N PRO A 347 19.06 -31.42 5.37
CA PRO A 347 19.41 -30.94 6.71
C PRO A 347 20.79 -30.25 6.80
N SER A 348 21.78 -30.74 6.05
CA SER A 348 23.12 -30.12 6.02
C SER A 348 23.10 -28.73 5.38
N LEU A 349 22.27 -28.54 4.37
CA LEU A 349 22.07 -27.26 3.70
C LEU A 349 21.32 -26.28 4.62
N MET A 350 20.28 -26.74 5.33
CA MET A 350 19.57 -25.92 6.32
C MET A 350 20.52 -25.37 7.39
N ILE A 351 21.40 -26.21 7.94
CA ILE A 351 22.41 -25.78 8.93
C ILE A 351 23.38 -24.76 8.33
N SER A 352 23.79 -24.95 7.08
CA SER A 352 24.72 -24.02 6.40
C SER A 352 24.08 -22.66 6.16
N ILE A 353 22.82 -22.64 5.74
CA ILE A 353 22.01 -21.43 5.57
C ILE A 353 21.79 -20.75 6.93
N GLN A 354 21.44 -21.51 7.96
CA GLN A 354 21.25 -21.01 9.32
C GLN A 354 22.51 -20.31 9.84
N LYS A 355 23.69 -20.95 9.71
CA LYS A 355 24.98 -20.36 10.09
C LYS A 355 25.26 -19.08 9.31
N PHE A 356 24.96 -19.06 8.01
CA PHE A 356 25.12 -17.86 7.19
C PHE A 356 24.23 -16.71 7.66
N CYS A 357 22.94 -16.97 7.91
CA CYS A 357 22.00 -15.96 8.43
C CYS A 357 22.44 -15.43 9.81
N LEU A 358 22.87 -16.30 10.71
CA LEU A 358 23.39 -15.92 12.02
C LEU A 358 24.64 -15.04 11.90
N ASN A 359 25.59 -15.41 11.06
CA ASN A 359 26.80 -14.62 10.84
C ASN A 359 26.49 -13.22 10.28
N LEU A 360 25.55 -13.12 9.33
CA LEU A 360 25.12 -11.83 8.79
C LEU A 360 24.51 -10.90 9.86
N LEU A 361 23.74 -11.46 10.79
CA LEU A 361 23.10 -10.71 11.87
C LEU A 361 24.09 -10.32 12.96
N LEU A 362 24.86 -11.28 13.48
CA LEU A 362 25.81 -11.09 14.59
C LEU A 362 26.92 -10.09 14.25
N GLU A 363 27.40 -10.11 13.00
CA GLU A 363 28.46 -9.20 12.55
C GLU A 363 27.91 -7.84 12.09
N GLY A 364 26.60 -7.58 12.23
CA GLY A 364 25.95 -6.31 11.84
C GLY A 364 25.90 -6.04 10.33
N LYS A 365 26.28 -7.03 9.51
CA LYS A 365 26.35 -6.95 8.04
C LYS A 365 24.97 -6.79 7.41
N TYR A 366 23.96 -7.45 7.99
CA TYR A 366 22.56 -7.29 7.58
C TYR A 366 22.10 -5.82 7.62
N ASN A 367 22.34 -5.13 8.75
CA ASN A 367 21.93 -3.73 8.91
C ASN A 367 22.60 -2.81 7.89
N ARG A 368 23.86 -3.08 7.56
CA ARG A 368 24.60 -2.32 6.54
C ARG A 368 24.01 -2.56 5.15
N LEU A 369 23.79 -3.82 4.77
CA LEU A 369 23.23 -4.19 3.48
C LEU A 369 21.84 -3.57 3.25
N ILE A 370 20.97 -3.60 4.26
CA ILE A 370 19.65 -2.98 4.22
C ILE A 370 19.77 -1.45 4.08
N ARG A 371 20.60 -0.79 4.89
CA ARG A 371 20.76 0.68 4.81
C ARG A 371 21.30 1.12 3.45
N ALA A 372 22.27 0.40 2.89
CA ALA A 372 22.86 0.72 1.58
C ALA A 372 21.83 0.65 0.44
N ASN A 373 20.81 -0.21 0.55
CA ASN A 373 19.77 -0.39 -0.46
C ASN A 373 18.45 0.35 -0.14
N ARG A 374 18.36 1.02 1.02
CA ARG A 374 17.15 1.70 1.49
C ARG A 374 16.69 2.74 0.46
N ASP A 375 17.57 3.65 0.08
CA ASP A 375 17.24 4.71 -0.89
C ASP A 375 16.91 4.14 -2.27
N LEU A 376 17.55 3.04 -2.68
CA LEU A 376 17.27 2.38 -3.96
C LEU A 376 15.91 1.67 -3.99
N ALA A 377 15.41 1.21 -2.84
CA ALA A 377 14.10 0.58 -2.74
C ALA A 377 12.97 1.61 -2.74
N PHE A 378 13.15 2.75 -2.04
CA PHE A 378 12.10 3.76 -1.87
C PHE A 378 12.15 4.93 -2.87
N SER A 379 13.32 5.29 -3.43
CA SER A 379 13.46 6.50 -4.27
C SER A 379 12.93 6.35 -5.70
N GLY A 380 12.43 5.17 -6.10
CA GLY A 380 11.92 4.93 -7.47
C GLY A 380 12.98 5.10 -8.58
N ARG A 381 14.24 5.36 -8.24
CA ARG A 381 15.35 5.53 -9.19
C ARG A 381 15.63 4.19 -9.86
N LYS A 382 15.62 4.22 -11.19
CA LYS A 382 15.85 3.04 -12.03
C LYS A 382 17.34 2.72 -12.06
N THR A 383 17.80 1.82 -11.20
CA THR A 383 19.08 1.14 -11.35
C THR A 383 18.97 0.06 -12.44
N SER A 384 20.10 -0.45 -12.93
CA SER A 384 20.19 -1.60 -13.85
C SER A 384 19.31 -2.79 -13.40
N LEU A 385 19.21 -3.01 -12.09
CA LEU A 385 18.23 -3.92 -11.49
C LEU A 385 16.86 -3.23 -11.37
N LYS A 386 15.96 -3.50 -12.31
CA LYS A 386 14.53 -3.18 -12.14
C LYS A 386 13.93 -4.21 -11.17
N ALA A 387 13.11 -3.77 -10.21
CA ALA A 387 12.55 -4.54 -9.06
C ALA A 387 13.43 -4.64 -7.79
N THR A 388 14.20 -3.59 -7.47
CA THR A 388 14.94 -3.47 -6.20
C THR A 388 14.04 -3.51 -4.97
N ASP A 389 12.83 -2.95 -5.08
CA ASP A 389 11.78 -2.95 -4.05
C ASP A 389 11.35 -4.38 -3.67
N PHE A 390 11.06 -5.23 -4.67
CA PHE A 390 10.72 -6.63 -4.46
C PHE A 390 11.81 -7.38 -3.70
N HIS A 391 13.07 -7.25 -4.14
CA HIS A 391 14.19 -7.93 -3.52
C HIS A 391 14.42 -7.46 -2.08
N TYR A 392 14.34 -6.15 -1.86
CA TYR A 392 14.49 -5.54 -0.54
C TYR A 392 13.44 -6.04 0.45
N PHE A 393 12.16 -5.95 0.10
CA PHE A 393 11.08 -6.37 0.98
C PHE A 393 11.05 -7.89 1.21
N THR A 394 11.39 -8.70 0.18
CA THR A 394 11.46 -10.16 0.34
C THR A 394 12.54 -10.57 1.32
N PHE A 395 13.74 -10.01 1.18
CA PHE A 395 14.85 -10.31 2.07
C PHE A 395 14.59 -9.80 3.50
N ALA A 396 14.05 -8.59 3.65
CA ALA A 396 13.66 -8.05 4.96
C ALA A 396 12.59 -8.92 5.63
N THR A 397 11.56 -9.36 4.89
CA THR A 397 10.52 -10.27 5.39
C THR A 397 11.13 -11.58 5.91
N PHE A 398 12.02 -12.21 5.12
CA PHE A 398 12.67 -13.46 5.50
C PHE A 398 13.53 -13.29 6.76
N MET A 399 14.36 -12.25 6.82
CA MET A 399 15.27 -12.02 7.95
C MET A 399 14.51 -11.67 9.24
N LEU A 400 13.43 -10.90 9.15
CA LEU A 400 12.55 -10.63 10.29
C LEU A 400 11.86 -11.91 10.76
N ALA A 401 11.27 -12.69 9.87
CA ALA A 401 10.65 -13.97 10.21
C ALA A 401 11.67 -14.96 10.83
N PHE A 402 12.86 -15.05 10.25
CA PHE A 402 13.96 -15.87 10.79
C PHE A 402 14.32 -15.42 12.21
N SER A 403 14.53 -14.11 12.42
CA SER A 403 14.85 -13.56 13.74
C SER A 403 13.78 -13.83 14.80
N ARG A 404 12.50 -13.89 14.38
CA ARG A 404 11.36 -14.27 15.22
C ARG A 404 11.48 -15.69 15.74
N PHE A 405 11.74 -16.62 14.83
CA PHE A 405 11.79 -18.04 15.16
C PHE A 405 13.07 -18.41 15.90
N SER A 406 14.21 -17.81 15.54
CA SER A 406 15.50 -18.04 16.21
C SER A 406 15.70 -17.20 17.48
N ARG A 407 14.70 -16.40 17.89
CA ARG A 407 14.71 -15.55 19.11
C ARG A 407 15.98 -14.70 19.27
N ILE A 408 16.44 -14.13 18.16
CA ILE A 408 17.65 -13.30 18.13
C ILE A 408 17.32 -11.91 18.71
N SER A 409 18.28 -11.32 19.42
CA SER A 409 18.19 -9.96 19.96
C SER A 409 17.70 -8.93 18.94
N CYS A 410 16.70 -8.12 19.31
CA CYS A 410 16.20 -6.99 18.52
C CYS A 410 17.28 -5.96 18.13
N GLN A 411 18.38 -5.88 18.89
CA GLN A 411 19.47 -4.95 18.61
C GLN A 411 20.19 -5.29 17.29
N LEU A 412 20.22 -6.56 16.92
CA LEU A 412 20.96 -7.05 15.74
C LEU A 412 20.29 -6.70 14.42
N PHE A 413 19.00 -6.33 14.41
CA PHE A 413 18.25 -5.95 13.21
C PHE A 413 17.58 -4.56 13.31
N ASN A 414 18.17 -3.65 14.10
CA ASN A 414 17.67 -2.28 14.33
C ASN A 414 17.42 -1.49 13.02
N SER A 415 18.12 -1.78 11.91
CA SER A 415 17.83 -1.13 10.62
C SER A 415 16.38 -1.35 10.15
N THR A 416 15.83 -2.55 10.35
CA THR A 416 14.46 -2.93 9.97
C THR A 416 13.48 -2.90 11.15
N PHE A 417 13.98 -2.75 12.37
CA PHE A 417 13.17 -2.61 13.59
C PHE A 417 13.36 -1.23 14.21
N SER A 418 12.98 -0.21 13.43
CA SER A 418 13.02 1.20 13.84
C SER A 418 11.73 1.90 13.42
N ILE A 419 11.32 2.93 14.20
CA ILE A 419 10.08 3.67 13.93
C ILE A 419 10.15 4.41 12.58
N GLU A 420 11.36 4.85 12.20
CA GLU A 420 11.64 5.44 10.90
C GLU A 420 11.35 4.47 9.75
N PHE A 421 11.78 3.21 9.90
CA PHE A 421 11.55 2.19 8.87
C PHE A 421 10.07 1.82 8.78
N PHE A 422 9.40 1.74 9.94
CA PHE A 422 7.95 1.55 9.99
C PHE A 422 7.21 2.67 9.26
N HIS A 423 7.54 3.94 9.54
CA HIS A 423 6.97 5.10 8.85
C HIS A 423 7.17 5.06 7.33
N GLN A 424 8.35 4.63 6.88
CA GLN A 424 8.61 4.51 5.44
C GLN A 424 7.77 3.43 4.78
N ILE A 425 7.55 2.28 5.44
CA ILE A 425 6.67 1.25 4.91
C ILE A 425 5.23 1.74 4.87
N THR A 426 4.75 2.41 5.93
CA THR A 426 3.38 2.92 5.96
C THR A 426 3.15 4.02 4.91
N SER A 427 4.14 4.90 4.72
CA SER A 427 4.15 5.92 3.65
C SER A 427 4.18 5.27 2.26
N PHE A 428 5.04 4.27 2.06
CA PHE A 428 5.11 3.54 0.79
C PHE A 428 3.81 2.80 0.47
N LEU A 429 3.16 2.19 1.47
CA LEU A 429 1.88 1.52 1.30
C LEU A 429 0.78 2.51 0.92
N THR A 430 0.67 3.63 1.64
CA THR A 430 -0.34 4.66 1.33
C THR A 430 -0.13 5.23 -0.08
N GLU A 431 1.09 5.62 -0.43
CA GLU A 431 1.44 6.08 -1.79
C GLU A 431 1.12 5.02 -2.85
N SER A 432 1.51 3.76 -2.63
CA SER A 432 1.28 2.69 -3.60
C SER A 432 -0.22 2.42 -3.82
N PHE A 433 -1.04 2.52 -2.76
CA PHE A 433 -2.50 2.39 -2.89
C PHE A 433 -3.17 3.61 -3.53
N GLU A 434 -2.62 4.81 -3.38
CA GLU A 434 -3.07 6.01 -4.09
C GLU A 434 -2.73 5.95 -5.58
N ILE A 435 -1.52 5.53 -5.91
CA ILE A 435 -1.10 5.31 -7.31
C ILE A 435 -1.94 4.21 -7.96
N MET A 436 -2.29 3.15 -7.22
CA MET A 436 -3.18 2.09 -7.72
C MET A 436 -4.59 2.61 -8.08
N LYS A 437 -5.07 3.67 -7.42
CA LYS A 437 -6.37 4.29 -7.75
C LYS A 437 -6.29 5.20 -8.99
N THR A 438 -5.16 5.85 -9.20
CA THR A 438 -4.95 6.83 -10.27
C THR A 438 -4.48 6.19 -11.58
N ASP A 439 -3.48 5.30 -11.53
CA ASP A 439 -2.92 4.59 -12.69
C ASP A 439 -3.52 3.20 -12.86
N ARG A 440 -4.49 3.08 -13.78
CA ARG A 440 -5.18 1.81 -14.07
C ARG A 440 -4.38 0.82 -14.92
N ASP A 441 -3.39 1.30 -15.68
CA ASP A 441 -2.66 0.47 -16.64
C ASP A 441 -1.55 -0.32 -15.93
N ASN A 442 -0.96 0.25 -14.88
CA ASN A 442 0.13 -0.39 -14.11
C ASN A 442 -0.30 -0.95 -12.75
N ILE A 443 -1.60 -1.07 -12.47
CA ILE A 443 -2.15 -1.59 -11.19
C ILE A 443 -1.40 -2.84 -10.71
N ARG A 444 -1.09 -3.76 -11.64
CA ARG A 444 -0.44 -5.05 -11.32
C ARG A 444 0.94 -4.88 -10.69
N LYS A 445 1.74 -3.94 -11.19
CA LYS A 445 3.09 -3.69 -10.67
C LYS A 445 3.00 -3.14 -9.25
N TYR A 446 2.16 -2.13 -9.04
CA TYR A 446 1.95 -1.52 -7.72
C TYR A 446 1.32 -2.51 -6.73
N ALA A 447 0.35 -3.33 -7.16
CA ALA A 447 -0.23 -4.38 -6.34
C ALA A 447 0.82 -5.39 -5.85
N LEU A 448 1.75 -5.79 -6.73
CA LEU A 448 2.82 -6.71 -6.38
C LEU A 448 3.80 -6.07 -5.39
N SER A 449 4.25 -4.84 -5.66
CA SER A 449 5.14 -4.11 -4.73
C SER A 449 4.47 -3.89 -3.37
N SER A 450 3.20 -3.49 -3.35
CA SER A 450 2.39 -3.36 -2.12
C SER A 450 2.27 -4.67 -1.36
N GLN A 451 2.06 -5.80 -2.04
CA GLN A 451 1.99 -7.11 -1.39
C GLN A 451 3.25 -7.43 -0.59
N TYR A 452 4.44 -7.18 -1.16
CA TYR A 452 5.71 -7.41 -0.45
C TYR A 452 5.93 -6.40 0.69
N ALA A 453 5.51 -5.15 0.53
CA ALA A 453 5.55 -4.19 1.63
C ALA A 453 4.61 -4.59 2.79
N VAL A 454 3.42 -5.13 2.48
CA VAL A 454 2.49 -5.69 3.48
C VAL A 454 3.11 -6.89 4.20
N SER A 455 3.86 -7.76 3.52
CA SER A 455 4.51 -8.89 4.20
C SER A 455 5.58 -8.45 5.20
N VAL A 456 6.33 -7.37 4.90
CA VAL A 456 7.26 -6.77 5.87
C VAL A 456 6.49 -6.16 7.04
N TYR A 457 5.43 -5.39 6.76
CA TYR A 457 4.56 -4.83 7.80
C TYR A 457 4.02 -5.91 8.74
N ARG A 458 3.54 -7.04 8.18
CA ARG A 458 3.07 -8.19 8.94
C ARG A 458 4.15 -8.74 9.87
N GLU A 459 5.37 -8.98 9.36
CA GLU A 459 6.45 -9.52 10.20
C GLU A 459 6.91 -8.54 11.28
N ILE A 460 6.95 -7.23 11.03
CA ILE A 460 7.27 -6.23 12.07
C ILE A 460 6.25 -6.31 13.22
N VAL A 461 4.95 -6.33 12.89
CA VAL A 461 3.89 -6.41 13.91
C VAL A 461 3.89 -7.79 14.60
N ALA A 462 4.14 -8.88 13.87
CA ALA A 462 4.28 -10.21 14.44
C ALA A 462 5.49 -10.31 15.38
N MET A 463 6.61 -9.66 15.04
CA MET A 463 7.76 -9.54 15.94
C MET A 463 7.36 -8.82 17.22
N LEU A 464 6.74 -7.65 17.17
CA LEU A 464 6.31 -6.93 18.38
C LEU A 464 5.34 -7.74 19.25
N SER A 465 4.45 -8.52 18.63
CA SER A 465 3.47 -9.34 19.33
C SER A 465 4.07 -10.57 20.01
N SER A 466 5.01 -11.25 19.34
CA SER A 466 5.52 -12.57 19.77
C SER A 466 6.89 -12.53 20.42
N TYR A 467 7.64 -11.43 20.23
CA TYR A 467 8.94 -11.26 20.83
C TYR A 467 8.80 -11.14 22.36
N ASN A 468 9.38 -12.12 23.05
CA ASN A 468 9.50 -12.09 24.50
C ASN A 468 10.95 -11.70 24.82
N PRO A 469 11.23 -10.41 25.10
CA PRO A 469 12.59 -9.93 25.31
C PRO A 469 13.21 -10.65 26.51
N ILE A 470 14.38 -11.26 26.30
CA ILE A 470 15.15 -11.90 27.37
C ILE A 470 15.91 -10.83 28.18
N LEU A 471 16.33 -9.75 27.52
CA LEU A 471 17.07 -8.64 28.11
C LEU A 471 16.16 -7.45 28.47
N PRO A 472 16.42 -6.76 29.59
CA PRO A 472 15.60 -5.61 30.02
C PRO A 472 15.68 -4.43 29.06
N GLU A 473 16.84 -4.15 28.46
CA GLU A 473 17.02 -3.08 27.46
C GLU A 473 16.16 -3.29 26.21
N GLU A 474 16.01 -4.54 25.77
CA GLU A 474 15.16 -4.89 24.63
C GLU A 474 13.68 -4.70 24.94
N LYS A 475 13.29 -4.97 26.19
CA LYS A 475 11.93 -4.74 26.67
C LYS A 475 11.58 -3.25 26.64
N GLU A 476 12.52 -2.39 27.06
CA GLU A 476 12.35 -0.94 26.97
C GLU A 476 12.26 -0.46 25.52
N LEU A 477 13.13 -0.93 24.62
CA LEU A 477 13.07 -0.59 23.20
C LEU A 477 11.74 -1.01 22.56
N CYS A 478 11.28 -2.24 22.80
CA CYS A 478 10.00 -2.71 22.28
C CYS A 478 8.82 -1.92 22.88
N SER A 479 8.87 -1.60 24.18
CA SER A 479 7.85 -0.80 24.86
C SER A 479 7.78 0.63 24.29
N ASN A 480 8.93 1.28 24.11
CA ASN A 480 9.02 2.61 23.50
C ASN A 480 8.51 2.61 22.06
N PHE A 481 8.89 1.59 21.27
CA PHE A 481 8.39 1.42 19.92
C PHE A 481 6.86 1.24 19.90
N CYS A 482 6.32 0.39 20.79
CA CYS A 482 4.88 0.20 20.92
C CYS A 482 4.17 1.51 21.29
N GLN A 483 4.67 2.25 22.28
CA GLN A 483 4.09 3.54 22.67
C GLN A 483 4.06 4.55 21.51
N GLN A 484 5.16 4.71 20.78
CA GLN A 484 5.22 5.60 19.62
C GLN A 484 4.26 5.15 18.51
N LEU A 485 4.16 3.85 18.28
CA LEU A 485 3.26 3.29 17.27
C LEU A 485 1.79 3.59 17.61
N PHE A 486 1.39 3.48 18.88
CA PHE A 486 0.01 3.72 19.31
C PHE A 486 -0.35 5.20 19.42
N GLN A 487 0.61 6.10 19.66
CA GLN A 487 0.35 7.54 19.70
C GLN A 487 -0.12 8.06 18.34
N ILE A 488 0.45 7.57 17.25
CA ILE A 488 0.17 8.06 15.90
C ILE A 488 -1.13 7.43 15.36
N GLU A 489 -2.09 8.29 15.01
CA GLU A 489 -3.41 7.89 14.47
C GLU A 489 -3.30 7.16 13.12
N GLU A 490 -2.42 7.66 12.24
CA GLU A 490 -2.20 7.10 10.90
C GLU A 490 -1.76 5.62 10.94
N TYR A 491 -0.97 5.22 11.94
CA TYR A 491 -0.52 3.83 12.08
C TYR A 491 -1.60 2.90 12.62
N ARG A 492 -2.48 3.41 13.50
CA ARG A 492 -3.58 2.64 14.09
C ARG A 492 -4.64 2.30 13.05
N GLU A 493 -4.92 3.22 12.14
CA GLU A 493 -5.98 3.07 11.15
C GLU A 493 -5.48 2.51 9.82
N LEU A 494 -4.17 2.45 9.58
CA LEU A 494 -3.57 2.03 8.31
C LEU A 494 -4.15 0.71 7.78
N ALA A 495 -4.06 -0.34 8.57
CA ALA A 495 -4.40 -1.68 8.09
C ALA A 495 -5.92 -1.88 7.92
N ALA A 496 -6.76 -1.21 8.70
CA ALA A 496 -8.22 -1.18 8.47
C ALA A 496 -8.63 -0.24 7.33
N GLY A 497 -7.91 0.87 7.17
CA GLY A 497 -8.04 1.80 6.05
C GLY A 497 -7.78 1.08 4.72
N ILE A 498 -6.65 0.39 4.62
CA ILE A 498 -6.27 -0.40 3.44
C ILE A 498 -7.31 -1.51 3.18
N LEU A 499 -7.72 -2.28 4.19
CA LEU A 499 -8.77 -3.30 4.03
C LEU A 499 -10.09 -2.73 3.50
N GLY A 500 -10.48 -1.54 3.95
CA GLY A 500 -11.70 -0.87 3.49
C GLY A 500 -11.66 -0.34 2.05
N HIS A 501 -10.47 -0.18 1.48
CA HIS A 501 -10.27 0.31 0.10
C HIS A 501 -9.75 -0.79 -0.85
N LEU A 502 -9.66 -2.03 -0.37
CA LEU A 502 -9.18 -3.16 -1.14
C LEU A 502 -10.18 -3.50 -2.25
N SER A 503 -9.89 -3.08 -3.48
CA SER A 503 -10.71 -3.44 -4.65
C SER A 503 -10.33 -4.83 -5.18
N PRO A 504 -11.29 -5.63 -5.67
CA PRO A 504 -11.08 -7.01 -6.11
C PRO A 504 -10.31 -7.06 -7.45
N GLY A 505 -10.17 -5.91 -8.13
CA GLY A 505 -9.38 -5.76 -9.34
C GLY A 505 -7.92 -5.40 -9.11
N GLY A 506 -7.52 -5.05 -7.88
CA GLY A 506 -6.14 -4.67 -7.53
C GLY A 506 -5.54 -5.44 -6.35
N ALA A 507 -6.35 -6.21 -5.61
CA ALA A 507 -5.90 -6.96 -4.45
C ALA A 507 -5.54 -8.44 -4.74
N THR A 508 -4.36 -8.87 -4.31
CA THR A 508 -3.97 -10.29 -4.35
C THR A 508 -4.50 -11.02 -3.11
N ARG A 509 -4.79 -12.32 -3.24
CA ARG A 509 -5.26 -13.15 -2.10
C ARG A 509 -4.27 -13.13 -0.95
N LYS A 510 -2.97 -13.21 -1.26
CA LYS A 510 -1.91 -13.20 -0.25
C LYS A 510 -1.78 -11.84 0.45
N MET A 511 -1.91 -10.74 -0.27
CA MET A 511 -1.94 -9.41 0.36
C MET A 511 -3.12 -9.30 1.34
N LEU A 512 -4.29 -9.85 1.00
CA LEU A 512 -5.43 -9.90 1.91
C LEU A 512 -5.14 -10.78 3.14
N GLU A 513 -4.58 -11.97 2.94
CA GLU A 513 -4.17 -12.87 4.04
C GLU A 513 -3.17 -12.19 4.98
N ASP A 514 -2.13 -11.58 4.42
CA ASP A 514 -1.08 -10.89 5.19
C ASP A 514 -1.64 -9.68 5.94
N LEU A 515 -2.58 -8.92 5.35
CA LEU A 515 -3.28 -7.82 6.02
C LEU A 515 -4.18 -8.29 7.16
N ILE A 516 -4.90 -9.41 6.99
CA ILE A 516 -5.74 -9.98 8.05
C ILE A 516 -4.85 -10.44 9.21
N ILE A 517 -3.76 -11.16 8.92
CA ILE A 517 -2.81 -11.63 9.92
C ILE A 517 -2.15 -10.43 10.63
N ALA A 518 -1.73 -9.41 9.88
CA ALA A 518 -1.13 -8.21 10.45
C ALA A 518 -2.13 -7.46 11.36
N ASN A 519 -3.38 -7.31 10.94
CA ASN A 519 -4.45 -6.72 11.76
C ASN A 519 -4.70 -7.52 13.04
N HIS A 520 -4.71 -8.84 12.95
CA HIS A 520 -4.87 -9.70 14.12
C HIS A 520 -3.73 -9.50 15.13
N TYR A 521 -2.47 -9.55 14.68
CA TYR A 521 -1.32 -9.30 15.56
C TYR A 521 -1.32 -7.87 16.12
N PHE A 522 -1.76 -6.89 15.32
CA PHE A 522 -1.85 -5.51 15.76
C PHE A 522 -2.88 -5.33 16.89
N LEU A 523 -4.07 -5.89 16.72
CA LEU A 523 -5.12 -5.86 17.75
C LEU A 523 -4.70 -6.64 19.00
N HIS A 524 -4.02 -7.78 18.83
CA HIS A 524 -3.50 -8.54 19.96
C HIS A 524 -2.43 -7.77 20.74
N LEU A 525 -1.54 -7.05 20.04
CA LEU A 525 -0.53 -6.19 20.66
C LEU A 525 -1.19 -5.01 21.40
N LEU A 526 -2.22 -4.39 20.83
CA LEU A 526 -3.03 -3.37 21.50
C LEU A 526 -3.65 -3.92 22.79
N GLU A 527 -4.32 -5.07 22.70
CA GLU A 527 -4.98 -5.70 23.84
C GLU A 527 -3.99 -6.04 24.96
N LYS A 528 -2.83 -6.60 24.62
CA LYS A 528 -1.77 -6.92 25.58
C LYS A 528 -1.29 -5.67 26.32
N ASN A 529 -0.97 -4.60 25.60
CA ASN A 529 -0.48 -3.37 26.22
C ASN A 529 -1.55 -2.62 27.05
N ILE A 530 -2.82 -2.72 26.66
CA ILE A 530 -3.94 -2.19 27.47
C ILE A 530 -4.09 -3.00 28.76
N ARG A 531 -4.01 -4.34 28.69
CA ARG A 531 -4.03 -5.22 29.87
C ARG A 531 -2.84 -5.01 30.80
N GLU A 532 -1.66 -4.72 30.25
CA GLU A 532 -0.44 -4.40 31.01
C GLU A 532 -0.43 -2.97 31.58
N GLY A 533 -1.39 -2.12 31.21
CA GLY A 533 -1.57 -0.77 31.75
C GLY A 533 -0.57 0.28 31.23
N THR A 534 0.20 -0.04 30.19
CA THR A 534 1.22 0.85 29.60
C THR A 534 0.64 1.92 28.68
N LEU A 535 -0.62 1.78 28.25
CA LEU A 535 -1.32 2.70 27.35
C LEU A 535 -2.55 3.31 28.03
N ILE A 536 -2.36 4.46 28.65
CA ILE A 536 -3.45 5.22 29.27
C ILE A 536 -3.85 6.40 28.37
N ARG A 537 -2.97 6.92 27.49
CA ARG A 537 -3.24 8.15 26.74
C ARG A 537 -2.83 8.03 25.28
N ILE A 538 -3.76 8.38 24.39
CA ILE A 538 -3.56 8.35 22.95
C ILE A 538 -3.96 9.68 22.33
N GLN A 539 -3.14 10.19 21.41
CA GLN A 539 -3.42 11.44 20.71
C GLN A 539 -4.55 11.23 19.69
N LYS A 540 -5.62 12.03 19.76
CA LYS A 540 -6.65 12.10 18.72
C LYS A 540 -6.61 13.48 18.07
N ARG A 541 -6.63 13.55 16.74
CA ARG A 541 -6.74 14.82 16.02
C ARG A 541 -8.19 15.32 16.05
N LYS A 542 -8.48 16.40 16.80
CA LYS A 542 -9.79 17.06 16.81
C LYS A 542 -9.72 18.43 16.15
N ARG A 543 -10.64 18.73 15.21
CA ARG A 543 -10.77 20.08 14.62
C ARG A 543 -11.29 21.05 15.68
N GLN A 544 -10.66 22.22 15.83
CA GLN A 544 -11.17 23.29 16.71
C GLN A 544 -12.47 23.89 16.14
N ARG A 545 -13.61 23.65 16.80
CA ARG A 545 -14.83 24.45 16.63
C ARG A 545 -14.60 25.82 17.28
N LYS A 546 -14.08 26.82 16.56
CA LYS A 546 -13.98 28.21 17.07
C LYS A 546 -14.80 29.28 16.36
N GLN A 547 -15.38 29.06 15.18
CA GLN A 547 -16.19 30.12 14.55
C GLN A 547 -17.61 30.28 15.13
N ARG A 548 -18.21 29.25 15.76
CA ARG A 548 -19.61 29.32 16.24
C ARG A 548 -19.84 29.94 17.63
N LYS A 549 -18.79 30.11 18.45
CA LYS A 549 -18.95 30.77 19.77
C LYS A 549 -18.85 32.29 19.70
N GLU A 550 -18.21 32.85 18.67
CA GLU A 550 -18.13 34.30 18.47
C GLU A 550 -19.39 34.85 17.79
N LEU A 551 -19.97 34.13 16.82
CA LEU A 551 -21.27 34.48 16.21
C LEU A 551 -22.41 34.47 17.23
N LYS A 552 -22.53 33.40 18.05
CA LYS A 552 -23.55 33.32 19.12
C LYS A 552 -23.39 34.37 20.24
N LYS A 553 -22.21 35.01 20.36
CA LYS A 553 -21.99 36.13 21.29
C LYS A 553 -22.47 37.45 20.66
N LYS A 554 -22.10 37.73 19.39
CA LYS A 554 -22.60 38.90 18.65
C LYS A 554 -24.13 38.94 18.58
N ASP A 555 -24.78 37.80 18.32
CA ASP A 555 -26.25 37.69 18.25
C ASP A 555 -26.98 37.99 19.58
N LYS A 556 -26.33 37.67 20.72
CA LYS A 556 -26.89 37.97 22.04
C LYS A 556 -26.70 39.44 22.42
N ASP A 557 -25.65 40.07 21.92
CA ASP A 557 -25.35 41.47 22.18
C ASP A 557 -26.22 42.38 21.28
N GLU A 558 -26.49 42.03 20.02
CA GLU A 558 -27.43 42.75 19.15
C GLU A 558 -28.88 42.70 19.68
N LYS A 559 -29.35 41.54 20.15
CA LYS A 559 -30.68 41.41 20.77
C LYS A 559 -30.85 42.28 22.02
N LYS A 560 -29.82 42.34 22.87
CA LYS A 560 -29.83 43.21 24.06
C LYS A 560 -29.80 44.70 23.69
N SER A 561 -29.15 45.07 22.60
CA SER A 561 -29.10 46.45 22.10
C SER A 561 -30.45 46.91 21.56
N ILE A 562 -31.16 46.05 20.81
CA ILE A 562 -32.49 46.34 20.27
C ILE A 562 -33.53 46.45 21.40
N GLU A 563 -33.55 45.51 22.35
CA GLU A 563 -34.47 45.56 23.50
C GLU A 563 -34.26 46.81 24.39
N LYS A 564 -33.00 47.24 24.56
CA LYS A 564 -32.68 48.47 25.30
C LYS A 564 -33.10 49.73 24.55
N ALA A 565 -32.90 49.79 23.24
CA ALA A 565 -33.27 50.94 22.41
C ALA A 565 -34.80 51.12 22.29
N VAL A 566 -35.58 50.03 22.37
CA VAL A 566 -37.05 50.07 22.27
C VAL A 566 -37.73 50.43 23.60
N LYS A 567 -37.12 50.11 24.76
CA LYS A 567 -37.74 50.30 26.10
C LYS A 567 -37.30 51.56 26.86
N MET A 568 -36.37 52.35 26.35
CA MET A 568 -35.78 53.48 27.08
C MET A 568 -36.70 54.72 27.12
N LYS A 569 -37.02 55.21 28.33
CA LYS A 569 -37.74 56.47 28.56
C LYS A 569 -36.75 57.60 28.90
N GLY A 570 -36.79 58.69 28.12
CA GLY A 570 -35.89 59.85 28.27
C GLY A 570 -35.34 60.42 26.97
N ILE A 571 -36.08 60.28 25.86
CA ILE A 571 -35.63 60.53 24.48
C ILE A 571 -35.11 61.98 24.29
N ALA A 572 -35.74 62.97 24.91
CA ALA A 572 -35.38 64.39 24.75
C ALA A 572 -34.02 64.79 25.38
N ASN A 573 -33.62 64.15 26.48
CA ASN A 573 -32.34 64.47 27.14
C ASN A 573 -31.14 63.84 26.42
N MET A 574 -31.33 62.67 25.81
CA MET A 574 -30.27 61.98 25.06
C MET A 574 -29.96 62.67 23.73
N TRP A 575 -30.97 63.26 23.07
CA TRP A 575 -30.69 64.03 21.86
C TRP A 575 -29.78 65.24 22.13
N MET A 576 -29.90 65.87 23.29
CA MET A 576 -29.03 67.00 23.67
C MET A 576 -27.56 66.59 23.83
N GLU A 577 -27.29 65.38 24.33
CA GLU A 577 -25.92 64.82 24.46
C GLU A 577 -25.37 64.33 23.11
N ILE A 578 -26.24 63.72 22.29
CA ILE A 578 -25.87 63.16 20.99
C ILE A 578 -25.73 64.25 19.92
N ALA A 579 -26.47 65.36 20.03
CA ALA A 579 -26.48 66.41 19.00
C ALA A 579 -25.12 67.09 18.81
N GLU A 580 -24.33 67.24 19.87
CA GLU A 580 -22.97 67.80 19.80
C GLU A 580 -22.04 66.85 19.02
N GLU A 581 -21.96 65.58 19.43
CA GLU A 581 -21.15 64.55 18.76
C GLU A 581 -21.64 64.22 17.33
N LEU A 582 -22.95 64.31 17.09
CA LEU A 582 -23.54 64.12 15.76
C LEU A 582 -23.22 65.31 14.85
N SER A 583 -23.20 66.53 15.38
CA SER A 583 -22.78 67.71 14.60
C SER A 583 -21.30 67.62 14.21
N ASP A 584 -20.42 67.19 15.13
CA ASP A 584 -18.97 67.05 14.88
C ASP A 584 -18.66 65.96 13.84
N THR A 585 -19.41 64.84 13.88
CA THR A 585 -19.27 63.74 12.90
C THR A 585 -19.81 64.11 11.52
N LEU A 586 -20.85 64.95 11.43
CA LEU A 586 -21.40 65.42 10.15
C LEU A 586 -20.56 66.53 9.50
N ILE A 587 -19.95 67.42 10.30
CA ILE A 587 -19.00 68.44 9.84
C ILE A 587 -17.69 67.79 9.33
N GLY A 588 -17.36 66.59 9.84
CA GLY A 588 -16.24 65.78 9.37
C GLY A 588 -14.98 65.87 10.23
N GLU A 589 -15.07 66.37 11.47
CA GLU A 589 -13.96 66.32 12.42
C GLU A 589 -13.70 64.90 12.95
N ILE A 590 -14.75 64.07 12.94
CA ILE A 590 -14.71 62.64 13.31
C ILE A 590 -15.17 61.82 12.10
N ASN A 591 -14.31 60.92 11.61
CA ASN A 591 -14.62 60.11 10.43
C ASN A 591 -15.75 59.09 10.71
N PRO A 592 -16.80 59.03 9.87
CA PRO A 592 -17.84 58.03 9.98
C PRO A 592 -17.33 56.64 9.57
N ASN A 593 -17.91 55.59 10.15
CA ASN A 593 -17.51 54.20 9.88
C ASN A 593 -18.27 53.66 8.65
N LEU A 594 -17.65 53.75 7.47
CA LEU A 594 -18.26 53.36 6.19
C LEU A 594 -18.32 51.85 5.95
N ASP A 595 -17.59 51.05 6.72
CA ASP A 595 -17.49 49.59 6.53
C ASP A 595 -18.72 48.81 7.05
N VAL A 596 -19.68 49.51 7.65
CA VAL A 596 -20.88 48.89 8.22
C VAL A 596 -22.04 48.94 7.22
N SER A 597 -22.40 47.77 6.70
CA SER A 597 -23.56 47.61 5.82
C SER A 597 -24.87 47.61 6.63
N PRO A 598 -25.89 48.38 6.21
CA PRO A 598 -27.22 48.34 6.82
C PRO A 598 -28.04 47.11 6.39
N ILE A 599 -27.57 46.35 5.39
CA ILE A 599 -28.26 45.18 4.84
C ILE A 599 -27.56 43.88 5.27
N ASN A 600 -28.35 42.92 5.74
CA ASN A 600 -27.93 41.53 5.91
C ASN A 600 -28.48 40.68 4.75
N MET A 601 -27.66 40.40 3.73
CA MET A 601 -28.08 39.66 2.52
C MET A 601 -28.59 38.23 2.80
N LEU A 602 -28.39 37.70 4.00
CA LEU A 602 -28.88 36.38 4.41
C LEU A 602 -30.39 36.39 4.74
N LEU A 603 -30.95 37.57 5.01
CA LEU A 603 -32.40 37.76 5.15
C LEU A 603 -32.98 37.81 3.72
N LYS A 604 -33.60 36.73 3.24
CA LYS A 604 -34.21 36.66 1.89
C LYS A 604 -35.53 37.42 1.84
N VAL A 605 -35.45 38.74 1.91
CA VAL A 605 -36.59 39.65 2.14
C VAL A 605 -36.67 40.67 0.99
N ASP A 606 -37.84 41.25 0.75
CA ASP A 606 -38.05 42.25 -0.30
C ASP A 606 -37.35 43.60 0.02
N ASP A 607 -37.05 44.38 -1.03
CA ASP A 607 -36.32 45.65 -0.92
C ASP A 607 -37.01 46.70 -0.03
N GLU A 608 -38.35 46.67 0.08
CA GLU A 608 -39.10 47.55 0.98
C GLU A 608 -38.84 47.23 2.46
N GLN A 609 -38.77 45.94 2.81
CA GLN A 609 -38.52 45.50 4.18
C GLN A 609 -37.05 45.70 4.57
N PHE A 610 -36.11 45.60 3.62
CA PHE A 610 -34.72 45.97 3.87
C PHE A 610 -34.56 47.46 4.25
N LYS A 611 -35.36 48.36 3.66
CA LYS A 611 -35.38 49.78 4.04
C LYS A 611 -35.87 49.97 5.48
N GLU A 612 -36.92 49.25 5.87
CA GLU A 612 -37.45 49.30 7.23
C GLU A 612 -36.45 48.79 8.26
N PHE A 613 -35.70 47.73 7.93
CA PHE A 613 -34.64 47.20 8.79
C PHE A 613 -33.43 48.15 8.88
N ALA A 614 -33.07 48.81 7.79
CA ALA A 614 -32.01 49.82 7.80
C ALA A 614 -32.35 51.01 8.71
N LEU A 615 -33.59 51.53 8.64
CA LEU A 615 -34.08 52.59 9.54
C LEU A 615 -34.02 52.17 11.01
N LEU A 616 -34.40 50.93 11.30
CA LEU A 616 -34.35 50.37 12.64
C LEU A 616 -32.92 50.25 13.17
N GLN A 617 -31.98 49.78 12.34
CA GLN A 617 -30.56 49.67 12.72
C GLN A 617 -29.93 51.04 12.99
N ILE A 618 -30.26 52.06 12.18
CA ILE A 618 -29.80 53.44 12.39
C ILE A 618 -30.37 54.00 13.70
N GLN A 619 -31.66 53.79 13.98
CA GLN A 619 -32.27 54.23 15.22
C GLN A 619 -31.66 53.54 16.46
N VAL A 620 -31.39 52.24 16.37
CA VAL A 620 -30.72 51.49 17.45
C VAL A 620 -29.29 51.99 17.64
N ALA A 621 -28.55 52.27 16.57
CA ALA A 621 -27.21 52.85 16.65
C ALA A 621 -27.21 54.23 17.33
N LEU A 622 -28.15 55.11 16.98
CA LEU A 622 -28.33 56.42 17.63
C LEU A 622 -28.68 56.27 19.12
N ARG A 623 -29.67 55.44 19.47
CA ARG A 623 -30.11 55.25 20.87
C ARG A 623 -29.10 54.50 21.74
N THR A 624 -28.13 53.82 21.13
CA THR A 624 -27.04 53.14 21.85
C THR A 624 -25.75 53.95 21.92
N GLY A 625 -25.74 55.19 21.41
CA GLY A 625 -24.56 56.07 21.43
C GLY A 625 -23.50 55.72 20.38
N ARG A 626 -23.82 54.89 19.38
CA ARG A 626 -22.91 54.54 18.28
C ARG A 626 -23.15 55.47 17.09
N ILE A 627 -22.76 56.73 17.26
CA ILE A 627 -23.06 57.82 16.34
C ILE A 627 -22.31 57.66 15.01
N GLN A 628 -21.04 57.24 15.04
CA GLN A 628 -20.22 57.00 13.84
C GLN A 628 -20.78 55.87 12.96
N ASP A 629 -21.25 54.78 13.57
CA ASP A 629 -21.90 53.67 12.87
C ASP A 629 -23.26 54.10 12.31
N ALA A 630 -24.02 54.91 13.05
CA ALA A 630 -25.32 55.42 12.61
C ALA A 630 -25.20 56.31 11.36
N VAL A 631 -24.25 57.26 11.36
CA VAL A 631 -23.99 58.14 10.21
C VAL A 631 -23.45 57.32 9.02
N GLY A 632 -22.58 56.35 9.26
CA GLY A 632 -22.07 55.43 8.23
C GLY A 632 -23.17 54.60 7.58
N MET A 633 -24.02 53.95 8.39
CA MET A 633 -25.18 53.19 7.91
C MET A 633 -26.18 54.06 7.16
N PHE A 634 -26.41 55.31 7.61
CA PHE A 634 -27.32 56.25 6.96
C PHE A 634 -26.79 56.68 5.58
N ARG A 635 -25.51 57.01 5.46
CA ARG A 635 -24.86 57.31 4.16
C ARG A 635 -24.85 56.10 3.22
N ASN A 636 -24.58 54.91 3.74
CA ASN A 636 -24.63 53.67 2.96
C ASN A 636 -26.05 53.35 2.49
N SER A 637 -27.06 53.55 3.34
CA SER A 637 -28.49 53.38 2.98
C SER A 637 -28.91 54.34 1.87
N ARG A 638 -28.39 55.58 1.85
CA ARG A 638 -28.63 56.55 0.77
C ARG A 638 -28.06 56.09 -0.57
N ILE A 639 -26.85 55.53 -0.57
CA ILE A 639 -26.22 54.99 -1.78
C ILE A 639 -27.02 53.81 -2.34
N LEU A 640 -27.60 52.99 -1.45
CA LEU A 640 -28.37 51.79 -1.82
C LEU A 640 -29.78 52.13 -2.34
N TRP A 641 -30.41 53.20 -1.85
CA TRP A 641 -31.78 53.60 -2.24
C TRP A 641 -31.91 55.08 -2.64
N PRO A 642 -31.34 55.49 -3.78
CA PRO A 642 -31.41 56.88 -4.26
C PRO A 642 -32.80 57.30 -4.76
N GLU A 643 -33.66 56.36 -5.17
CA GLU A 643 -34.93 56.68 -5.86
C GLU A 643 -36.12 56.96 -4.92
N THR A 644 -36.06 56.55 -3.65
CA THR A 644 -37.26 56.53 -2.80
C THR A 644 -37.45 57.76 -1.91
N GLY A 645 -36.51 58.70 -1.89
CA GLY A 645 -36.60 59.93 -1.07
C GLY A 645 -36.69 59.70 0.44
N THR A 646 -36.70 58.44 0.90
CA THR A 646 -36.86 58.02 2.30
C THR A 646 -35.65 58.38 3.17
N PHE A 647 -34.46 58.51 2.56
CA PHE A 647 -33.24 58.94 3.23
C PHE A 647 -32.76 60.32 2.76
N GLY A 648 -33.56 61.06 1.95
CA GLY A 648 -33.20 62.34 1.33
C GLY A 648 -32.60 62.20 -0.08
N ASN A 649 -32.60 63.29 -0.86
CA ASN A 649 -32.00 63.38 -2.21
C ASN A 649 -30.66 64.16 -2.17
N ASP A 650 -29.86 64.03 -3.24
CA ASP A 650 -28.47 64.52 -3.33
C ASP A 650 -28.31 66.04 -3.09
N PHE A 651 -27.53 66.35 -2.05
CA PHE A 651 -27.01 67.65 -1.59
C PHE A 651 -28.03 68.71 -1.18
N ASP A 652 -28.42 68.73 0.10
CA ASP A 652 -28.92 69.93 0.78
C ASP A 652 -28.51 69.88 2.28
N SER A 653 -27.68 70.84 2.72
CA SER A 653 -27.24 71.18 4.11
C SER A 653 -27.02 70.06 5.18
N ILE A 654 -25.93 70.16 5.94
CA ILE A 654 -25.70 69.40 7.20
C ILE A 654 -26.92 69.50 8.15
N GLU A 655 -27.64 70.62 8.09
CA GLU A 655 -28.85 70.87 8.87
C GLU A 655 -30.02 69.95 8.48
N GLU A 656 -30.15 69.57 7.21
CA GLU A 656 -31.21 68.67 6.75
C GLU A 656 -30.91 67.21 7.11
N GLU A 657 -29.64 66.81 7.06
CA GLU A 657 -29.21 65.49 7.56
C GLU A 657 -29.48 65.34 9.06
N MET A 658 -29.21 66.40 9.83
CA MET A 658 -29.53 66.46 11.26
C MET A 658 -31.04 66.34 11.53
N LEU A 659 -31.87 67.02 10.74
CA LEU A 659 -33.33 66.95 10.88
C LEU A 659 -33.88 65.55 10.55
N LEU A 660 -33.35 64.90 9.52
CA LEU A 660 -33.76 63.53 9.15
C LEU A 660 -33.34 62.51 10.21
N LEU A 661 -32.12 62.61 10.75
CA LEU A 661 -31.68 61.74 11.84
C LEU A 661 -32.46 62.00 13.13
N HIS A 662 -32.85 63.25 13.39
CA HIS A 662 -33.76 63.60 14.49
C HIS A 662 -35.15 62.98 14.31
N LEU A 663 -35.70 63.02 13.09
CA LEU A 663 -36.97 62.36 12.75
C LEU A 663 -36.89 60.84 12.98
N ILE A 664 -35.83 60.18 12.49
CA ILE A 664 -35.60 58.74 12.68
C ILE A 664 -35.43 58.40 14.17
N PHE A 665 -34.80 59.27 14.94
CA PHE A 665 -34.60 59.07 16.38
C PHE A 665 -35.93 59.08 17.16
N HIS A 666 -36.88 59.93 16.75
CA HIS A 666 -38.18 60.13 17.39
C HIS A 666 -39.31 59.24 16.87
N GLU A 667 -39.14 58.55 15.74
CA GLU A 667 -40.16 57.64 15.18
C GLU A 667 -40.38 56.39 16.07
N ASP A 668 -41.63 55.91 16.15
CA ASP A 668 -41.96 54.68 16.88
C ASP A 668 -41.88 53.46 15.95
N MET A 669 -40.81 52.66 16.11
CA MET A 669 -40.46 51.56 15.22
C MET A 669 -40.73 50.17 15.82
N GLN A 670 -41.56 50.09 16.89
CA GLN A 670 -41.84 48.84 17.61
C GLN A 670 -42.32 47.69 16.71
N GLY A 671 -43.24 47.95 15.77
CA GLY A 671 -43.75 46.92 14.87
C GLY A 671 -42.70 46.39 13.88
N LYS A 672 -41.75 47.22 13.46
CA LYS A 672 -40.67 46.83 12.53
C LYS A 672 -39.59 45.99 13.24
N ALA A 673 -39.42 46.16 14.55
CA ALA A 673 -38.53 45.34 15.38
C ALA A 673 -38.99 43.88 15.48
N GLU A 674 -40.29 43.67 15.65
CA GLU A 674 -40.87 42.32 15.74
C GLU A 674 -40.71 41.54 14.43
N ILE A 675 -40.96 42.19 13.28
CA ILE A 675 -40.78 41.61 11.95
C ILE A 675 -39.31 41.24 11.70
N TYR A 676 -38.37 42.11 12.09
CA TYR A 676 -36.94 41.85 11.96
C TYR A 676 -36.49 40.64 12.80
N GLU A 677 -37.03 40.49 14.02
CA GLU A 677 -36.74 39.34 14.88
C GLU A 677 -37.28 38.01 14.32
N GLU A 678 -38.44 38.03 13.67
CA GLU A 678 -38.99 36.85 13.00
C GLU A 678 -38.14 36.42 11.79
N GLU A 679 -37.67 37.37 10.99
CA GLU A 679 -36.84 37.07 9.81
C GLU A 679 -35.43 36.58 10.18
N ILE A 680 -34.83 37.11 11.24
CA ILE A 680 -33.56 36.56 11.78
C ILE A 680 -33.75 35.11 12.24
N LYS A 681 -34.87 34.78 12.90
CA LYS A 681 -35.15 33.39 13.31
C LYS A 681 -35.32 32.47 12.11
N LYS A 682 -35.89 32.94 11.00
CA LYS A 682 -36.03 32.14 9.78
C LYS A 682 -34.69 31.92 9.06
N ALA A 683 -33.83 32.94 9.00
CA ALA A 683 -32.54 32.86 8.32
C ALA A 683 -31.52 31.97 9.07
N TYR A 684 -31.47 32.07 10.40
CA TYR A 684 -30.44 31.38 11.20
C TYR A 684 -30.98 30.19 12.03
N GLY A 685 -32.30 30.02 12.14
CA GLY A 685 -32.91 28.96 12.95
C GLY A 685 -33.09 27.61 12.24
N ARG A 686 -32.95 27.54 10.91
CA ARG A 686 -33.11 26.27 10.15
C ARG A 686 -31.85 25.38 10.14
N GLU A 687 -30.68 25.93 10.44
CA GLU A 687 -29.43 25.16 10.37
C GLU A 687 -29.20 24.22 11.57
N ASP A 688 -29.95 24.36 12.67
CA ASP A 688 -29.82 23.47 13.84
C ASP A 688 -30.48 22.09 13.62
N GLU A 689 -31.39 21.94 12.65
CA GLU A 689 -32.03 20.64 12.31
C GLU A 689 -31.33 19.91 11.14
N GLU A 690 -30.81 20.64 10.14
CA GLU A 690 -30.07 20.02 9.03
C GLU A 690 -28.67 19.55 9.44
N GLU A 691 -28.05 20.13 10.48
CA GLU A 691 -26.75 19.65 10.96
C GLU A 691 -26.80 18.31 11.69
N ASN A 692 -27.91 17.95 12.34
CA ASN A 692 -28.03 16.62 12.95
C ASN A 692 -28.16 15.51 11.88
N LEU A 693 -28.69 15.84 10.69
CA LEU A 693 -28.74 14.90 9.55
C LEU A 693 -27.44 14.89 8.74
N LEU A 694 -26.73 16.02 8.64
CA LEU A 694 -25.44 16.12 7.95
C LEU A 694 -24.23 15.68 8.79
N GLU A 695 -24.32 15.66 10.12
CA GLU A 695 -23.30 15.05 10.99
C GLU A 695 -23.29 13.51 10.86
N GLU A 696 -24.41 12.87 10.52
CA GLU A 696 -24.46 11.43 10.24
C GLU A 696 -23.90 11.06 8.85
N GLU A 697 -24.11 11.89 7.81
CA GLU A 697 -23.62 11.60 6.45
C GLU A 697 -22.17 12.04 6.18
N LYS A 698 -21.64 13.08 6.85
CA LYS A 698 -20.25 13.55 6.64
C LYS A 698 -19.19 12.69 7.33
N GLY A 699 -19.58 11.67 8.08
CA GLY A 699 -18.69 10.58 8.50
C GLY A 699 -18.21 9.70 7.34
N ILE A 700 -18.83 9.80 6.15
CA ILE A 700 -18.68 8.82 5.07
C ILE A 700 -17.85 9.33 3.87
N ASN A 701 -17.69 10.64 3.66
CA ASN A 701 -17.00 11.18 2.47
C ASN A 701 -15.91 12.20 2.80
N LYS A 702 -14.75 11.72 3.26
CA LYS A 702 -13.56 12.56 3.51
C LYS A 702 -12.40 12.26 2.56
N PHE A 703 -12.70 11.91 1.31
CA PHE A 703 -11.67 11.70 0.27
C PHE A 703 -12.14 12.16 -1.12
N GLY A 704 -12.68 13.36 -1.19
CA GLY A 704 -13.14 13.95 -2.45
C GLY A 704 -13.45 15.43 -2.32
N MET A 705 -12.45 16.27 -2.12
CA MET A 705 -12.51 17.69 -2.47
C MET A 705 -11.13 18.15 -2.96
N SER A 706 -11.16 19.00 -3.97
CA SER A 706 -10.07 19.45 -4.82
C SER A 706 -8.92 20.15 -4.09
N LEU A 707 -7.72 19.90 -4.61
CA LEU A 707 -6.36 20.32 -4.24
C LEU A 707 -6.05 21.84 -4.19
N SER A 708 -7.00 22.73 -3.91
CA SER A 708 -6.70 24.17 -3.76
C SER A 708 -6.64 24.68 -2.32
N ASP A 709 -7.20 23.95 -1.35
CA ASP A 709 -7.45 24.50 -0.01
C ASP A 709 -6.59 23.85 1.11
N GLU A 710 -5.77 22.85 0.78
CA GLU A 710 -5.03 22.05 1.77
C GLU A 710 -3.84 22.78 2.41
N GLU A 711 -3.17 23.72 1.72
CA GLU A 711 -2.03 24.46 2.31
C GLU A 711 -2.45 25.37 3.48
N SER A 712 -3.72 25.78 3.54
CA SER A 712 -4.25 26.64 4.61
C SER A 712 -4.80 25.87 5.83
N GLU A 713 -5.07 24.56 5.72
CA GLU A 713 -5.69 23.77 6.80
C GLU A 713 -4.70 23.04 7.72
N GLU A 714 -3.45 22.85 7.32
CA GLU A 714 -2.46 22.14 8.15
C GLU A 714 -2.06 22.90 9.42
N THR A 715 -2.24 24.22 9.44
CA THR A 715 -1.80 25.07 10.56
C THR A 715 -2.74 25.09 11.78
N ARG A 716 -3.88 24.38 11.75
CA ARG A 716 -4.92 24.45 12.82
C ARG A 716 -5.40 23.08 13.35
N LYS A 717 -4.48 22.20 13.74
CA LYS A 717 -4.81 20.94 14.46
C LYS A 717 -4.10 20.90 15.81
N VAL A 718 -4.85 20.71 16.90
CA VAL A 718 -4.29 20.50 18.26
C VAL A 718 -4.40 19.02 18.60
N LEU A 719 -3.32 18.43 19.10
CA LEU A 719 -3.26 17.05 19.59
C LEU A 719 -3.82 17.02 21.02
N GLU A 720 -4.91 16.29 21.26
CA GLU A 720 -5.40 16.02 22.62
C GLU A 720 -5.17 14.54 22.98
N GLU A 721 -4.62 14.30 24.17
CA GLU A 721 -4.48 12.98 24.77
C GLU A 721 -5.84 12.51 25.30
N THR A 722 -6.36 11.41 24.77
CA THR A 722 -7.60 10.75 25.23
C THR A 722 -7.33 9.30 25.60
N GLU A 723 -8.02 8.80 26.62
CA GLU A 723 -8.02 7.37 26.98
C GLU A 723 -8.64 6.56 25.82
N LEU A 724 -7.99 5.46 25.42
CA LEU A 724 -8.49 4.61 24.34
C LEU A 724 -9.47 3.58 24.88
N ASP A 725 -10.74 3.75 24.53
CA ASP A 725 -11.77 2.73 24.69
C ASP A 725 -11.60 1.67 23.59
N PHE A 726 -11.02 0.52 23.95
CA PHE A 726 -10.70 -0.57 23.01
C PHE A 726 -11.95 -1.15 22.30
N PRO A 727 -13.06 -1.47 23.00
CA PRO A 727 -14.32 -1.83 22.35
C PRO A 727 -14.80 -0.83 21.31
N GLN A 728 -14.79 0.48 21.61
CA GLN A 728 -15.20 1.51 20.64
C GLN A 728 -14.23 1.62 19.46
N PHE A 729 -12.92 1.48 19.69
CA PHE A 729 -11.92 1.48 18.62
C PHE A 729 -12.10 0.30 17.65
N VAL A 730 -12.35 -0.90 18.17
CA VAL A 730 -12.64 -2.08 17.34
C VAL A 730 -13.93 -1.88 16.54
N LEU A 731 -14.95 -1.28 17.15
CA LEU A 731 -16.21 -0.95 16.46
C LEU A 731 -16.02 0.11 15.37
N SER A 732 -15.18 1.14 15.58
CA SER A 732 -14.90 2.14 14.53
C SER A 732 -14.15 1.56 13.33
N MET A 733 -13.42 0.46 13.52
CA MET A 733 -12.73 -0.26 12.45
C MET A 733 -13.67 -1.16 11.64
N ALA A 734 -14.87 -1.45 12.17
CA ALA A 734 -15.88 -2.25 11.47
C ALA A 734 -16.60 -1.40 10.41
N LYS A 735 -16.22 -1.56 9.14
CA LYS A 735 -16.92 -0.95 8.01
C LYS A 735 -18.10 -1.84 7.57
N PRO A 736 -19.36 -1.41 7.71
CA PRO A 736 -20.54 -2.19 7.30
C PRO A 736 -20.55 -2.51 5.80
N THR A 737 -19.87 -1.69 5.00
CA THR A 737 -19.77 -1.84 3.54
C THR A 737 -19.08 -3.12 3.11
N VAL A 738 -18.17 -3.69 3.92
CA VAL A 738 -17.45 -4.94 3.62
C VAL A 738 -18.37 -6.17 3.74
N ILE A 739 -19.44 -6.10 4.54
CA ILE A 739 -20.41 -7.19 4.70
C ILE A 739 -21.37 -7.27 3.50
N ASN A 740 -21.52 -6.18 2.75
CA ASN A 740 -22.42 -6.09 1.59
C ASN A 740 -21.78 -6.53 0.26
N TRP A 741 -20.56 -7.08 0.30
CA TRP A 741 -19.81 -7.54 -0.87
C TRP A 741 -19.95 -9.03 -1.14
#